data_AF-A0A914DGP8-F1
#
_entry.id   AF-A0A914DGP8-F1
#
_cell.length_a   1.000
_cell.length_b   1.000
_cell.length_c   1.000
_cell.angle_alpha   90.00
_cell.angle_beta   90.00
_cell.angle_gamma   90.00
#
_symmetry.space_group_name_H-M   'P 1'
#
loop_
_entity.id
_entity.type
_entity.pdbx_description
1 polymer ?
#
loop_
_entity_poly.entity_id
_entity_poly.type
_entity_poly.pdbx_seq_one_letter_code
_entity_poly.pdbx_strand_id
1 'polypeptide(L)'
;METSITYQTFFAILFLFIRLFEVVIAADNLNLKPRQIVNESGNGRRFKSPNGNQDQFHLLDVYEDSIIIGARNAVYNLSKSTLENKYTIHWKSSGQIVEECHMKGRLESECHNFVRVVTRLSNGRTLVCGTHAFSPYCREYEFSSGEDRFVDKLEFSGRAIAPYDPRDNSTYVYDAESNDLYTGTVSDFGGNDPLVYRKRLPNGEILRTQKDDLKVIDSPNFVGSFIYKEHVYFWYRELAAETLDNNREEQVYARVGRVCRNDRGGPSPAQDRWTTFLKARLNCSIPADIPFYFNEIQSVSDPAPTPDGDAVVYAVFQTSRSAMLMSAVCAFRMSSIISNFEHGRFKTQRTPQSLWGPLQKFYANPADRPGRCVPDSRKIQDVSFILKNPLMYDLVDSLHKSPLLIEGPAKSELTKIAVLSQVRSVRGQPHDVVYVARSDGQILKLVESSPGTFNQTSIVVERIKIFDDPSMVIRGIKPLESSDELLVASYNEIVKIPLFHCAQQTSCAACVGLRDPHCAWDSDNRRCVHMRDWSKGSYVQNILTGVSEQCPGGTLFMESSYLINDDQQVVLPSSFENSSTEASHAGGTIAAAVILTAVLASVIGFVVGYRFSNYRILNDKHGAHSSGSSSGGSDYDSYGRARLTRHDSMKTTDHVYAAAPPGKSMDAVSLVLNQSIHGHVVPVPVMTSISNGNSGLTTPRHDRNLLLNGAVMSNMNGSSQLANLTLPRDYRVKKVYL
;
A
#
# COMPACT_ATOMS: atom_id res chain seq x y z
N MET A 1 -17.79 -34.42 -35.73
CA MET A 1 -18.00 -33.14 -35.01
C MET A 1 -17.19 -33.11 -33.72
N GLU A 2 -17.34 -34.13 -32.85
CA GLU A 2 -16.64 -34.28 -31.55
C GLU A 2 -15.11 -34.02 -31.59
N THR A 3 -14.42 -34.52 -32.63
CA THR A 3 -12.97 -34.32 -32.82
C THR A 3 -12.54 -32.85 -32.86
N SER A 4 -13.36 -31.96 -33.42
CA SER A 4 -13.05 -30.52 -33.51
C SER A 4 -13.10 -29.83 -32.15
N ILE A 5 -13.99 -30.29 -31.27
CA ILE A 5 -14.19 -29.73 -29.92
C ILE A 5 -13.01 -30.12 -29.02
N THR A 6 -12.50 -31.35 -29.15
CA THR A 6 -11.26 -31.76 -28.46
C THR A 6 -10.02 -30.99 -28.91
N TYR A 7 -9.88 -30.66 -30.20
CA TYR A 7 -8.78 -29.80 -30.65
C TYR A 7 -8.92 -28.36 -30.13
N GLN A 8 -10.11 -27.76 -30.19
CA GLN A 8 -10.31 -26.39 -29.66
C GLN A 8 -10.09 -26.31 -28.14
N THR A 9 -10.54 -27.29 -27.37
CA THR A 9 -10.30 -27.32 -25.91
C THR A 9 -8.84 -27.60 -25.57
N PHE A 10 -8.16 -28.50 -26.27
CA PHE A 10 -6.72 -28.73 -26.11
C PHE A 10 -5.91 -27.47 -26.43
N PHE A 11 -6.18 -26.81 -27.56
CA PHE A 11 -5.51 -25.55 -27.90
C PHE A 11 -5.86 -24.43 -26.93
N ALA A 12 -7.10 -24.31 -26.44
CA ALA A 12 -7.46 -23.30 -25.45
C ALA A 12 -6.74 -23.52 -24.11
N ILE A 13 -6.62 -24.78 -23.65
CA ILE A 13 -5.87 -25.14 -22.44
C ILE A 13 -4.37 -24.90 -22.64
N LEU A 14 -3.81 -25.30 -23.79
CA LEU A 14 -2.41 -25.06 -24.11
C LEU A 14 -2.10 -23.56 -24.22
N PHE A 15 -3.00 -22.76 -24.81
CA PHE A 15 -2.86 -21.31 -24.90
C PHE A 15 -3.03 -20.64 -23.53
N LEU A 16 -3.91 -21.14 -22.66
CA LEU A 16 -4.00 -20.70 -21.26
C LEU A 16 -2.73 -21.04 -20.48
N PHE A 17 -2.17 -22.24 -20.64
CA PHE A 17 -0.90 -22.63 -20.02
C PHE A 17 0.28 -21.81 -20.55
N ILE A 18 0.35 -21.56 -21.87
CA ILE A 18 1.37 -20.70 -22.47
C ILE A 18 1.21 -19.25 -22.01
N ARG A 19 -0.01 -18.69 -21.96
CA ARG A 19 -0.25 -17.34 -21.42
C ARG A 19 0.04 -17.25 -19.92
N LEU A 20 -0.26 -18.28 -19.13
CA LEU A 20 0.17 -18.37 -17.72
C LEU A 20 1.71 -18.43 -17.60
N PHE A 21 2.40 -19.12 -18.51
CA PHE A 21 3.85 -19.13 -18.57
C PHE A 21 4.45 -17.80 -19.04
N GLU A 22 3.82 -17.11 -20.00
CA GLU A 22 4.20 -15.76 -20.41
C GLU A 22 3.99 -14.74 -19.28
N VAL A 23 2.92 -14.87 -18.48
CA VAL A 23 2.71 -14.07 -17.26
C VAL A 23 3.72 -14.40 -16.15
N VAL A 24 4.35 -15.59 -16.19
CA VAL A 24 5.47 -15.98 -15.32
C VAL A 24 6.84 -15.54 -15.89
N ILE A 25 6.90 -15.07 -17.14
CA ILE A 25 8.12 -14.59 -17.81
C ILE A 25 8.14 -13.05 -17.81
N ALA A 26 9.28 -12.47 -17.41
CA ALA A 26 9.55 -11.02 -17.49
C ALA A 26 8.60 -10.09 -16.71
N ALA A 27 8.35 -10.41 -15.44
CA ALA A 27 8.40 -9.36 -14.42
C ALA A 27 9.86 -9.20 -13.98
N ASP A 28 10.62 -8.28 -14.60
CA ASP A 28 12.10 -8.25 -14.50
C ASP A 28 12.66 -8.11 -13.08
N ASN A 29 11.84 -7.63 -12.12
CA ASN A 29 12.19 -7.46 -10.71
C ASN A 29 11.65 -8.58 -9.78
N LEU A 30 11.20 -9.72 -10.32
CA LEU A 30 10.66 -10.84 -9.55
C LEU A 30 11.77 -11.74 -8.96
N ASN A 31 11.74 -11.94 -7.64
CA ASN A 31 12.64 -12.79 -6.87
C ASN A 31 14.14 -12.53 -7.15
N LEU A 32 14.53 -11.25 -7.27
CA LEU A 32 15.88 -10.82 -7.61
C LEU A 32 16.94 -11.51 -6.72
N LYS A 33 17.95 -12.12 -7.35
CA LYS A 33 19.03 -12.79 -6.62
C LYS A 33 19.94 -11.75 -5.94
N PRO A 34 20.25 -11.91 -4.63
CA PRO A 34 21.23 -11.06 -3.96
C PRO A 34 22.63 -11.33 -4.51
N ARG A 35 23.45 -10.28 -4.64
CA ARG A 35 24.85 -10.39 -5.10
C ARG A 35 25.81 -10.88 -4.01
N GLN A 36 25.44 -10.69 -2.74
CA GLN A 36 26.15 -11.16 -1.56
C GLN A 36 25.15 -11.65 -0.50
N ILE A 37 25.52 -12.69 0.26
CA ILE A 37 24.75 -13.18 1.40
C ILE A 37 25.63 -13.02 2.65
N VAL A 38 25.07 -12.40 3.68
CA VAL A 38 25.75 -12.03 4.93
C VAL A 38 25.01 -12.66 6.11
N ASN A 39 25.75 -13.17 7.09
CA ASN A 39 25.18 -13.60 8.37
C ASN A 39 25.72 -12.70 9.50
N GLU A 40 24.84 -11.87 10.06
CA GLU A 40 25.12 -11.03 11.24
C GLU A 40 24.44 -11.58 12.50
N SER A 41 23.96 -12.82 12.50
CA SER A 41 23.46 -13.44 13.72
C SER A 41 24.60 -13.71 14.71
N GLY A 42 24.37 -13.39 15.98
CA GLY A 42 25.41 -13.30 17.01
C GLY A 42 26.30 -12.05 16.91
N ASN A 43 26.57 -11.54 15.70
CA ASN A 43 27.37 -10.33 15.46
C ASN A 43 26.61 -9.03 15.80
N GLY A 44 27.33 -7.91 15.78
CA GLY A 44 26.80 -6.57 16.06
C GLY A 44 26.65 -6.26 17.56
N ARG A 45 26.34 -5.00 17.89
CA ARG A 45 26.01 -4.61 19.27
C ARG A 45 24.53 -4.91 19.51
N ARG A 46 24.19 -5.52 20.65
CA ARG A 46 22.85 -6.06 20.94
C ARG A 46 22.36 -5.66 22.32
N PHE A 47 21.15 -5.09 22.40
CA PHE A 47 20.42 -4.85 23.64
C PHE A 47 19.18 -5.74 23.67
N LYS A 48 19.07 -6.62 24.69
CA LYS A 48 17.95 -7.55 24.87
C LYS A 48 17.05 -7.08 26.02
N SER A 49 15.74 -7.28 25.88
CA SER A 49 14.76 -6.95 26.91
C SER A 49 15.06 -7.67 28.23
N PRO A 50 15.07 -6.97 29.37
CA PRO A 50 15.10 -7.58 30.71
C PRO A 50 13.94 -8.55 30.97
N ASN A 51 12.80 -8.39 30.29
CA ASN A 51 11.61 -9.24 30.40
C ASN A 51 11.44 -10.19 29.19
N GLY A 52 12.43 -10.24 28.28
CA GLY A 52 12.39 -11.02 27.05
C GLY A 52 11.20 -10.66 26.15
N ASN A 53 10.49 -11.69 25.67
CA ASN A 53 9.39 -11.57 24.69
C ASN A 53 8.19 -10.78 25.22
N GLN A 54 8.15 -10.49 26.52
CA GLN A 54 7.04 -9.79 27.18
C GLN A 54 7.00 -8.28 26.89
N ASP A 55 8.13 -7.64 26.57
CA ASP A 55 8.19 -6.18 26.43
C ASP A 55 7.59 -5.65 25.12
N GLN A 56 7.50 -6.46 24.06
CA GLN A 56 6.98 -6.07 22.74
C GLN A 56 7.56 -4.74 22.22
N PHE A 57 8.89 -4.67 22.10
CA PHE A 57 9.61 -3.47 21.66
C PHE A 57 9.02 -2.83 20.39
N HIS A 58 8.92 -1.51 20.44
CA HIS A 58 8.59 -0.64 19.32
C HIS A 58 9.66 0.46 19.25
N LEU A 59 10.42 0.52 18.16
CA LEU A 59 11.29 1.66 17.88
C LEU A 59 10.40 2.89 17.65
N LEU A 60 10.57 3.95 18.43
CA LEU A 60 9.73 5.16 18.35
C LEU A 60 10.48 6.34 17.76
N ASP A 61 11.69 6.60 18.22
CA ASP A 61 12.47 7.76 17.78
C ASP A 61 13.99 7.51 17.92
N VAL A 62 14.80 8.26 17.17
CA VAL A 62 16.27 8.23 17.24
C VAL A 62 16.80 9.66 17.20
N TYR A 63 17.15 10.19 18.36
CA TYR A 63 17.81 11.48 18.53
C TYR A 63 19.33 11.36 18.34
N GLU A 64 20.03 12.49 18.42
CA GLU A 64 21.47 12.61 18.18
C GLU A 64 22.31 11.58 18.95
N ASP A 65 21.99 11.38 20.24
CA ASP A 65 22.70 10.52 21.21
C ASP A 65 21.84 9.39 21.81
N SER A 66 20.56 9.31 21.45
CA SER A 66 19.55 8.55 22.20
C SER A 66 18.58 7.80 21.29
N ILE A 67 18.39 6.50 21.52
CA ILE A 67 17.43 5.64 20.82
C ILE A 67 16.26 5.38 21.78
N ILE A 68 15.03 5.70 21.36
CA ILE A 68 13.83 5.62 22.18
C ILE A 68 12.98 4.42 21.78
N ILE A 69 12.71 3.54 22.75
CA ILE A 69 11.96 2.30 22.56
C ILE A 69 10.74 2.32 23.48
N GLY A 70 9.55 2.23 22.86
CA GLY A 70 8.32 1.94 23.58
C GLY A 70 8.24 0.45 23.89
N ALA A 71 7.78 0.12 25.10
CA ALA A 71 7.60 -1.26 25.55
C ALA A 71 6.33 -1.40 26.40
N ARG A 72 6.02 -2.64 26.79
CA ARG A 72 4.99 -2.98 27.78
C ARG A 72 5.39 -2.45 29.15
N ASN A 73 4.63 -1.47 29.63
CA ASN A 73 4.79 -0.77 30.90
C ASN A 73 6.12 -0.01 31.08
N ALA A 74 6.86 0.27 29.99
CA ALA A 74 8.15 0.93 30.06
C ALA A 74 8.48 1.76 28.80
N VAL A 75 9.36 2.75 28.97
CA VAL A 75 10.14 3.37 27.88
C VAL A 75 11.61 3.20 28.20
N TYR A 76 12.39 2.67 27.26
CA TYR A 76 13.84 2.58 27.37
C TYR A 76 14.49 3.68 26.51
N ASN A 77 15.50 4.35 27.08
CA ASN A 77 16.35 5.31 26.40
C ASN A 77 17.77 4.73 26.32
N LEU A 78 18.17 4.23 25.15
CA LEU A 78 19.50 3.66 24.95
C LEU A 78 20.48 4.68 24.37
N SER A 79 21.74 4.56 24.76
CA SER A 79 22.85 5.25 24.13
C SER A 79 22.97 4.86 22.65
N LYS A 80 22.90 5.84 21.72
CA LYS A 80 23.04 5.57 20.28
C LYS A 80 24.42 4.97 19.92
N SER A 81 25.47 5.32 20.66
CA SER A 81 26.82 4.77 20.45
C SER A 81 26.93 3.33 20.97
N THR A 82 26.65 3.10 22.26
CA THR A 82 26.95 1.83 22.95
C THR A 82 25.79 0.84 23.05
N LEU A 83 24.54 1.27 22.80
CA LEU A 83 23.28 0.57 23.16
C LEU A 83 23.04 0.34 24.66
N GLU A 84 23.86 0.92 25.54
CA GLU A 84 23.64 0.87 26.98
C GLU A 84 22.38 1.66 27.37
N ASN A 85 21.59 1.12 28.29
CA ASN A 85 20.38 1.76 28.79
C ASN A 85 20.75 2.95 29.68
N LYS A 86 20.50 4.18 29.21
CA LYS A 86 20.76 5.42 29.96
C LYS A 86 19.71 5.64 31.04
N TYR A 87 18.43 5.53 30.68
CA TYR A 87 17.29 5.75 31.59
C TYR A 87 16.09 4.89 31.19
N THR A 88 15.27 4.52 32.17
CA THR A 88 14.02 3.79 31.93
C THR A 88 12.85 4.45 32.67
N ILE A 89 11.78 4.77 31.93
CA ILE A 89 10.55 5.30 32.51
C ILE A 89 9.57 4.13 32.70
N HIS A 90 9.40 3.67 33.93
CA HIS A 90 8.41 2.63 34.25
C HIS A 90 7.02 3.23 34.43
N TRP A 91 6.05 2.77 33.63
CA TRP A 91 4.67 3.25 33.65
C TRP A 91 3.69 2.09 33.48
N LYS A 92 3.50 1.31 34.55
CA LYS A 92 2.46 0.28 34.67
C LYS A 92 1.07 0.93 34.81
N SER A 93 0.04 0.25 34.30
CA SER A 93 -1.36 0.56 34.66
C SER A 93 -1.64 0.19 36.13
N SER A 94 -2.59 0.87 36.77
CA SER A 94 -3.02 0.55 38.13
C SER A 94 -3.86 -0.74 38.16
N GLY A 95 -3.88 -1.43 39.30
CA GLY A 95 -4.64 -2.68 39.46
C GLY A 95 -6.12 -2.56 39.08
N GLN A 96 -6.76 -1.44 39.45
CA GLN A 96 -8.15 -1.15 39.06
C GLN A 96 -8.33 -1.06 37.54
N ILE A 97 -7.44 -0.38 36.81
CA ILE A 97 -7.58 -0.22 35.35
C ILE A 97 -7.33 -1.56 34.63
N VAL A 98 -6.45 -2.40 35.19
CA VAL A 98 -6.24 -3.79 34.74
C VAL A 98 -7.49 -4.63 34.99
N GLU A 99 -8.09 -4.57 36.18
CA GLU A 99 -9.36 -5.25 36.51
C GLU A 99 -10.51 -4.79 35.60
N GLU A 100 -10.63 -3.49 35.34
CA GLU A 100 -11.56 -2.92 34.35
C GLU A 100 -11.29 -3.39 32.92
N CYS A 101 -10.06 -3.77 32.56
CA CYS A 101 -9.72 -4.36 31.28
C CYS A 101 -10.19 -5.83 31.19
N HIS A 102 -10.00 -6.61 32.24
CA HIS A 102 -10.54 -7.98 32.34
C HIS A 102 -12.07 -8.02 32.34
N MET A 103 -12.73 -7.09 33.04
CA MET A 103 -14.20 -6.95 33.01
C MET A 103 -14.76 -6.62 31.62
N LYS A 104 -13.92 -6.11 30.70
CA LYS A 104 -14.26 -5.90 29.28
C LYS A 104 -13.91 -7.11 28.39
N GLY A 105 -13.56 -8.26 28.98
CA GLY A 105 -13.31 -9.52 28.27
C GLY A 105 -11.95 -9.62 27.57
N ARG A 106 -10.96 -8.81 27.94
CA ARG A 106 -9.61 -8.82 27.37
C ARG A 106 -8.67 -9.77 28.12
N LEU A 107 -7.64 -10.26 27.42
CA LEU A 107 -6.67 -11.20 27.98
C LEU A 107 -5.63 -10.49 28.87
N GLU A 108 -5.10 -11.19 29.88
CA GLU A 108 -3.98 -10.73 30.73
C GLU A 108 -2.85 -10.12 29.90
N SER A 109 -2.39 -10.83 28.86
CA SER A 109 -1.32 -10.37 27.97
C SER A 109 -1.61 -9.06 27.23
N GLU A 110 -2.89 -8.66 27.11
CA GLU A 110 -3.33 -7.44 26.45
C GLU A 110 -3.59 -6.29 27.47
N CYS A 111 -3.91 -6.61 28.74
CA CYS A 111 -4.30 -5.66 29.79
C CYS A 111 -3.12 -4.92 30.44
N HIS A 112 -2.26 -4.31 29.61
CA HIS A 112 -1.09 -3.56 30.06
C HIS A 112 -0.91 -2.25 29.27
N ASN A 113 0.01 -1.41 29.74
CA ASN A 113 0.33 -0.14 29.09
C ASN A 113 1.41 -0.31 28.02
N PHE A 114 1.02 -0.58 26.78
CA PHE A 114 1.96 -0.61 25.66
C PHE A 114 2.18 0.82 25.18
N VAL A 115 3.41 1.34 25.32
CA VAL A 115 3.75 2.69 24.88
C VAL A 115 3.76 2.75 23.35
N ARG A 116 3.12 3.79 22.78
CA ARG A 116 2.92 3.97 21.33
C ARG A 116 3.31 5.34 20.80
N VAL A 117 3.44 6.33 21.67
CA VAL A 117 3.92 7.68 21.33
C VAL A 117 4.99 8.07 22.33
N VAL A 118 6.18 8.43 21.86
CA VAL A 118 7.16 9.20 22.65
C VAL A 118 7.70 10.33 21.77
N THR A 119 7.76 11.54 22.30
CA THR A 119 8.36 12.69 21.60
C THR A 119 8.90 13.71 22.58
N ARG A 120 9.96 14.42 22.21
CA ARG A 120 10.49 15.55 22.97
C ARG A 120 9.76 16.84 22.56
N LEU A 121 9.07 17.45 23.53
CA LEU A 121 8.33 18.69 23.36
C LEU A 121 9.27 19.91 23.31
N SER A 122 8.82 20.98 22.67
CA SER A 122 9.54 22.25 22.56
C SER A 122 9.83 22.94 23.91
N ASN A 123 9.07 22.60 24.97
CA ASN A 123 9.33 23.02 26.35
C ASN A 123 10.42 22.16 27.05
N GLY A 124 11.08 21.25 26.34
CA GLY A 124 12.15 20.39 26.82
C GLY A 124 11.69 19.06 27.44
N ARG A 125 10.41 18.90 27.76
CA ARG A 125 9.82 17.68 28.35
C ARG A 125 9.70 16.54 27.36
N THR A 126 9.44 15.34 27.86
CA THR A 126 9.12 14.15 27.06
C THR A 126 7.65 13.79 27.23
N LEU A 127 6.87 13.88 26.15
CA LEU A 127 5.53 13.31 26.10
C LEU A 127 5.63 11.80 25.89
N VAL A 128 4.87 11.03 26.67
CA VAL A 128 4.75 9.57 26.55
C VAL A 128 3.26 9.21 26.57
N CYS A 129 2.77 8.46 25.57
CA CYS A 129 1.40 7.94 25.56
C CYS A 129 1.37 6.44 25.22
N GLY A 130 0.39 5.71 25.77
CA GLY A 130 0.24 4.27 25.57
C GLY A 130 -1.19 3.78 25.76
N THR A 131 -1.41 2.51 25.42
CA THR A 131 -2.73 1.84 25.47
C THR A 131 -3.34 1.80 26.87
N HIS A 132 -2.47 1.82 27.89
CA HIS A 132 -2.79 1.84 29.32
C HIS A 132 -3.95 0.89 29.71
N ALA A 133 -3.83 -0.39 29.30
CA ALA A 133 -4.83 -1.45 29.48
C ALA A 133 -6.23 -1.10 28.91
N PHE A 134 -6.28 -0.78 27.61
CA PHE A 134 -7.49 -0.34 26.89
C PHE A 134 -8.17 0.88 27.52
N SER A 135 -7.37 1.82 28.02
CA SER A 135 -7.84 3.12 28.53
C SER A 135 -6.76 4.18 28.27
N PRO A 136 -6.55 4.63 27.01
CA PRO A 136 -5.33 5.33 26.64
C PRO A 136 -5.10 6.64 27.39
N TYR A 137 -3.88 6.81 27.90
CA TYR A 137 -3.40 8.00 28.60
C TYR A 137 -2.11 8.55 27.97
N CYS A 138 -1.85 9.82 28.28
CA CYS A 138 -0.62 10.55 27.97
C CYS A 138 -0.07 11.19 29.25
N ARG A 139 1.26 11.22 29.38
CA ARG A 139 1.99 11.92 30.44
C ARG A 139 3.11 12.78 29.87
N GLU A 140 3.27 13.98 30.41
CA GLU A 140 4.52 14.75 30.25
C GLU A 140 5.47 14.41 31.39
N TYR A 141 6.70 14.03 31.06
CA TYR A 141 7.79 13.78 31.98
C TYR A 141 8.89 14.84 31.83
N GLU A 142 9.53 15.19 32.94
CA GLU A 142 10.62 16.15 33.01
C GLU A 142 11.77 15.53 33.84
N PHE A 143 13.01 15.67 33.39
CA PHE A 143 14.15 15.04 34.06
C PHE A 143 14.56 15.83 35.32
N SER A 144 14.58 15.16 36.47
CA SER A 144 14.95 15.73 37.77
C SER A 144 16.38 15.32 38.13
N SER A 145 17.35 16.20 37.89
CA SER A 145 18.77 15.94 38.16
C SER A 145 19.10 15.69 39.64
N GLY A 146 18.19 16.06 40.57
CA GLY A 146 18.33 15.77 41.99
C GLY A 146 17.83 14.38 42.41
N GLU A 147 17.09 13.69 41.54
CA GLU A 147 16.54 12.35 41.76
C GLU A 147 17.01 11.34 40.67
N ASP A 148 17.90 11.78 39.77
CA ASP A 148 18.42 11.06 38.59
C ASP A 148 17.36 10.34 37.74
N ARG A 149 16.15 10.91 37.68
CA ARG A 149 14.98 10.25 37.06
C ARG A 149 14.04 11.22 36.36
N PHE A 150 13.25 10.67 35.45
CA PHE A 150 12.09 11.36 34.90
C PHE A 150 10.96 11.38 35.93
N VAL A 151 10.40 12.58 36.15
CA VAL A 151 9.28 12.85 37.06
C VAL A 151 8.10 13.33 36.22
N ASP A 152 6.92 12.76 36.45
CA ASP A 152 5.68 13.17 35.80
C ASP A 152 5.24 14.58 36.24
N LYS A 153 4.75 15.37 35.29
CA LYS A 153 4.36 16.79 35.48
C LYS A 153 2.93 17.09 35.04
N LEU A 154 2.39 16.28 34.13
CA LEU A 154 1.02 16.39 33.63
C LEU A 154 0.56 15.01 33.17
N GLU A 155 -0.70 14.66 33.47
CA GLU A 155 -1.40 13.50 32.90
C GLU A 155 -2.68 13.98 32.22
N PHE A 156 -3.02 13.40 31.06
CA PHE A 156 -4.27 13.66 30.36
C PHE A 156 -4.69 12.45 29.50
N SER A 157 -5.97 12.36 29.12
CA SER A 157 -6.46 11.26 28.28
C SER A 157 -5.76 11.23 26.92
N GLY A 158 -5.21 10.08 26.57
CA GLY A 158 -4.56 9.77 25.30
C GLY A 158 -5.52 9.27 24.23
N ARG A 159 -6.84 9.41 24.43
CA ARG A 159 -7.87 9.07 23.44
C ARG A 159 -7.59 9.79 22.11
N ALA A 160 -7.64 9.05 20.99
CA ALA A 160 -7.25 9.51 19.66
C ALA A 160 -5.76 9.91 19.49
N ILE A 161 -4.91 9.69 20.50
CA ILE A 161 -3.45 9.90 20.42
C ILE A 161 -2.72 8.55 20.43
N ALA A 162 -3.11 7.65 21.34
CA ALA A 162 -2.68 6.27 21.36
C ALA A 162 -3.90 5.33 21.16
N PRO A 163 -3.71 4.16 20.51
CA PRO A 163 -4.78 3.19 20.31
C PRO A 163 -5.23 2.53 21.62
N TYR A 164 -6.40 1.90 21.59
CA TYR A 164 -6.89 1.09 22.71
C TYR A 164 -6.29 -0.31 22.71
N ASP A 165 -6.26 -0.99 21.54
CA ASP A 165 -5.71 -2.33 21.40
C ASP A 165 -4.21 -2.27 21.02
N PRO A 166 -3.32 -3.07 21.65
CA PRO A 166 -1.92 -3.12 21.24
C PRO A 166 -1.68 -3.71 19.83
N ARG A 167 -2.70 -4.26 19.18
CA ARG A 167 -2.65 -4.70 17.77
C ARG A 167 -2.98 -3.60 16.76
N ASP A 168 -3.63 -2.52 17.18
CA ASP A 168 -4.01 -1.43 16.29
C ASP A 168 -2.75 -0.73 15.75
N ASN A 169 -2.66 -0.59 14.42
CA ASN A 169 -1.57 0.11 13.76
C ASN A 169 -1.83 1.64 13.78
N SER A 170 -1.00 2.36 14.55
CA SER A 170 -1.10 3.80 14.78
C SER A 170 0.17 4.54 14.36
N THR A 171 0.04 5.77 13.89
CA THR A 171 1.17 6.64 13.52
C THR A 171 1.02 8.04 14.13
N TYR A 172 2.13 8.76 14.33
CA TYR A 172 2.13 10.14 14.82
C TYR A 172 3.21 11.01 14.19
N VAL A 173 3.03 12.34 14.28
CA VAL A 173 4.06 13.35 14.03
C VAL A 173 3.88 14.47 15.05
N TYR A 174 4.96 14.97 15.64
CA TYR A 174 4.94 16.16 16.48
C TYR A 174 5.51 17.35 15.70
N ASP A 175 4.74 18.44 15.62
CA ASP A 175 5.15 19.70 15.02
C ASP A 175 5.59 20.67 16.13
N ALA A 176 6.90 20.78 16.31
CA ALA A 176 7.49 21.64 17.34
C ALA A 176 7.29 23.15 17.10
N GLU A 177 7.02 23.58 15.85
CA GLU A 177 6.79 24.99 15.52
C GLU A 177 5.40 25.48 15.95
N SER A 178 4.40 24.61 15.86
CA SER A 178 2.99 24.89 16.22
C SER A 178 2.56 24.29 17.56
N ASN A 179 3.41 23.45 18.16
CA ASN A 179 3.13 22.57 19.30
C ASN A 179 1.93 21.63 19.07
N ASP A 180 1.71 21.22 17.81
CA ASP A 180 0.63 20.35 17.39
C ASP A 180 1.10 18.89 17.30
N LEU A 181 0.40 17.99 18.01
CA LEU A 181 0.56 16.55 17.84
C LEU A 181 -0.49 16.03 16.84
N TYR A 182 0.00 15.46 15.74
CA TYR A 182 -0.79 14.84 14.68
C TYR A 182 -0.76 13.33 14.85
N THR A 183 -1.91 12.65 14.73
CA THR A 183 -2.02 11.19 14.90
C THR A 183 -2.98 10.55 13.90
N GLY A 184 -2.69 9.32 13.51
CA GLY A 184 -3.60 8.40 12.82
C GLY A 184 -3.81 7.17 13.69
N THR A 185 -5.01 7.00 14.25
CA THR A 185 -5.34 5.91 15.19
C THR A 185 -6.87 5.79 15.35
N VAL A 186 -7.35 5.16 16.44
CA VAL A 186 -8.77 4.99 16.80
C VAL A 186 -9.13 5.78 18.07
N SER A 187 -10.40 6.14 18.22
CA SER A 187 -10.94 6.94 19.33
C SER A 187 -11.73 6.12 20.36
N ASP A 188 -12.09 4.87 20.09
CA ASP A 188 -12.91 4.01 20.95
C ASP A 188 -12.30 2.62 21.21
N PHE A 189 -12.82 1.94 22.23
CA PHE A 189 -12.40 0.60 22.66
C PHE A 189 -12.58 -0.50 21.60
N GLY A 190 -13.50 -0.32 20.65
CA GLY A 190 -13.80 -1.30 19.61
C GLY A 190 -13.18 -1.00 18.24
N GLY A 191 -12.43 0.11 18.09
CA GLY A 191 -11.82 0.51 16.82
C GLY A 191 -12.78 1.07 15.76
N ASN A 192 -14.04 1.35 16.12
CA ASN A 192 -15.11 1.76 15.21
C ASN A 192 -15.09 3.27 14.88
N ASP A 193 -14.33 4.08 15.63
CA ASP A 193 -14.09 5.50 15.36
C ASP A 193 -12.61 5.73 14.98
N PRO A 194 -12.16 5.29 13.79
CA PRO A 194 -10.84 5.62 13.26
C PRO A 194 -10.78 7.08 12.78
N LEU A 195 -9.64 7.73 12.97
CA LEU A 195 -9.47 9.12 12.59
C LEU A 195 -8.03 9.54 12.30
N VAL A 196 -7.92 10.57 11.46
CA VAL A 196 -6.77 11.48 11.46
C VAL A 196 -7.11 12.64 12.40
N TYR A 197 -6.28 12.84 13.41
CA TYR A 197 -6.49 13.74 14.53
C TYR A 197 -5.32 14.71 14.71
N ARG A 198 -5.59 15.88 15.29
CA ARG A 198 -4.60 16.80 15.82
C ARG A 198 -5.05 17.35 17.16
N LYS A 199 -4.13 17.42 18.12
CA LYS A 199 -4.29 18.17 19.37
C LYS A 199 -3.14 19.17 19.52
N ARG A 200 -3.45 20.45 19.70
CA ARG A 200 -2.45 21.43 20.18
C ARG A 200 -2.15 21.17 21.65
N LEU A 201 -0.90 20.93 21.99
CA LEU A 201 -0.52 20.55 23.35
C LEU A 201 -0.43 21.78 24.30
N PRO A 202 -0.68 21.60 25.61
CA PRO A 202 -1.17 20.38 26.25
C PRO A 202 -2.67 20.17 26.05
N ASN A 203 -3.48 21.23 26.02
CA ASN A 203 -4.96 21.20 26.01
C ASN A 203 -5.58 22.31 25.14
N GLY A 204 -4.99 22.57 23.97
CA GLY A 204 -5.47 23.57 23.00
C GLY A 204 -6.48 23.01 22.00
N GLU A 205 -6.60 23.71 20.85
CA GLU A 205 -7.52 23.36 19.75
C GLU A 205 -7.31 21.93 19.24
N ILE A 206 -8.42 21.28 18.86
CA ILE A 206 -8.43 19.94 18.26
C ILE A 206 -9.01 19.98 16.85
N LEU A 207 -8.53 19.11 15.96
CA LEU A 207 -9.19 18.82 14.68
C LEU A 207 -9.25 17.31 14.46
N ARG A 208 -10.33 16.83 13.85
CA ARG A 208 -10.53 15.43 13.48
C ARG A 208 -11.18 15.27 12.11
N THR A 209 -11.05 14.09 11.53
CA THR A 209 -11.91 13.65 10.42
C THR A 209 -13.38 13.58 10.85
N GLN A 210 -14.28 13.55 9.87
CA GLN A 210 -15.69 13.27 10.11
C GLN A 210 -15.84 11.95 10.88
N LYS A 211 -16.77 11.90 11.83
CA LYS A 211 -17.12 10.67 12.55
C LYS A 211 -18.23 9.93 11.80
N ASP A 212 -18.20 8.61 11.83
CA ASP A 212 -19.25 7.72 11.31
C ASP A 212 -19.50 7.89 9.80
N ASP A 213 -18.46 8.24 9.02
CA ASP A 213 -18.51 8.37 7.55
C ASP A 213 -17.35 7.59 6.89
N LEU A 214 -17.68 6.37 6.43
CA LEU A 214 -16.76 5.42 5.79
C LEU A 214 -16.14 5.98 4.49
N LYS A 215 -16.74 7.01 3.87
CA LYS A 215 -16.17 7.68 2.69
C LYS A 215 -14.92 8.48 3.06
N VAL A 216 -14.88 8.99 4.28
CA VAL A 216 -13.76 9.78 4.80
C VAL A 216 -12.63 8.86 5.26
N ILE A 217 -12.92 7.84 6.06
CA ILE A 217 -11.95 6.80 6.44
C ILE A 217 -12.68 5.56 6.97
N ASP A 218 -12.21 4.35 6.63
CA ASP A 218 -12.84 3.08 7.04
C ASP A 218 -11.77 2.03 7.42
N SER A 219 -11.85 1.53 8.66
CA SER A 219 -11.03 0.42 9.17
C SER A 219 -9.51 0.51 8.83
N PRO A 220 -8.86 1.68 8.99
CA PRO A 220 -7.52 1.92 8.49
C PRO A 220 -6.44 1.23 9.33
N ASN A 221 -5.39 0.78 8.66
CA ASN A 221 -4.12 0.42 9.28
C ASN A 221 -3.08 1.47 8.89
N PHE A 222 -2.67 2.32 9.84
CA PHE A 222 -1.69 3.38 9.60
C PHE A 222 -0.26 2.84 9.65
N VAL A 223 0.52 3.09 8.61
CA VAL A 223 1.88 2.53 8.44
C VAL A 223 3.00 3.58 8.51
N GLY A 224 2.65 4.86 8.52
CA GLY A 224 3.58 5.97 8.77
C GLY A 224 2.97 7.35 8.49
N SER A 225 3.65 8.39 8.97
CA SER A 225 3.26 9.79 8.78
C SER A 225 4.46 10.72 8.91
N PHE A 226 4.48 11.82 8.16
CA PHE A 226 5.55 12.82 8.21
C PHE A 226 5.05 14.21 7.79
N ILE A 227 5.78 15.26 8.18
CA ILE A 227 5.64 16.61 7.63
C ILE A 227 6.43 16.69 6.31
N TYR A 228 5.83 17.26 5.26
CA TYR A 228 6.56 17.65 4.05
C TYR A 228 5.99 18.96 3.50
N LYS A 229 6.85 19.98 3.44
CA LYS A 229 6.49 21.37 3.09
C LYS A 229 5.38 21.87 4.03
N GLU A 230 4.27 22.41 3.53
CA GLU A 230 3.19 22.98 4.35
C GLU A 230 2.16 21.93 4.88
N HIS A 231 2.33 20.65 4.55
CA HIS A 231 1.36 19.58 4.81
C HIS A 231 1.89 18.51 5.76
N VAL A 232 0.98 17.84 6.47
CA VAL A 232 1.24 16.55 7.15
C VAL A 232 0.62 15.44 6.31
N TYR A 233 1.41 14.40 6.02
CA TYR A 233 1.00 13.24 5.23
C TYR A 233 0.81 12.01 6.12
N PHE A 234 -0.19 11.19 5.77
CA PHE A 234 -0.54 9.94 6.44
C PHE A 234 -0.61 8.80 5.43
N TRP A 235 0.06 7.70 5.71
CA TRP A 235 0.11 6.52 4.84
C TRP A 235 -0.57 5.35 5.55
N TYR A 236 -1.54 4.74 4.86
CA TYR A 236 -2.38 3.70 5.44
C TYR A 236 -3.01 2.83 4.36
N ARG A 237 -3.55 1.67 4.76
CA ARG A 237 -4.54 0.93 3.95
C ARG A 237 -5.89 0.96 4.67
N GLU A 238 -6.97 1.11 3.92
CA GLU A 238 -8.36 1.16 4.41
C GLU A 238 -9.27 0.24 3.60
N LEU A 239 -10.46 -0.06 4.11
CA LEU A 239 -11.52 -0.66 3.31
C LEU A 239 -11.99 0.36 2.26
N ALA A 240 -12.06 -0.07 1.00
CA ALA A 240 -12.32 0.80 -0.12
C ALA A 240 -13.83 0.96 -0.36
N ALA A 241 -14.42 1.98 0.27
CA ALA A 241 -15.84 2.32 0.08
C ALA A 241 -16.26 2.49 -1.41
N GLU A 242 -15.32 2.68 -2.34
CA GLU A 242 -15.61 2.69 -3.78
C GLU A 242 -15.82 1.33 -4.46
N THR A 243 -15.59 0.20 -3.79
CA THR A 243 -15.75 -1.13 -4.38
C THR A 243 -17.10 -1.77 -4.09
N LEU A 244 -17.74 -1.36 -2.98
CA LEU A 244 -19.03 -1.89 -2.49
C LEU A 244 -20.15 -1.78 -3.54
N ASP A 245 -20.22 -0.68 -4.30
CA ASP A 245 -21.27 -0.40 -5.29
C ASP A 245 -21.43 -1.46 -6.41
N ASN A 246 -20.46 -2.37 -6.59
CA ASN A 246 -20.36 -3.24 -7.77
C ASN A 246 -20.74 -4.72 -7.52
N ASN A 247 -21.36 -5.06 -6.38
CA ASN A 247 -21.53 -6.45 -5.92
C ASN A 247 -20.21 -7.25 -5.92
N ARG A 248 -19.10 -6.58 -5.61
CA ARG A 248 -17.77 -7.20 -5.50
C ARG A 248 -17.43 -7.41 -4.03
N GLU A 249 -16.55 -8.37 -3.79
CA GLU A 249 -15.91 -8.57 -2.48
C GLU A 249 -15.25 -7.27 -1.99
N GLU A 250 -15.29 -7.05 -0.68
CA GLU A 250 -14.71 -5.87 -0.04
C GLU A 250 -13.19 -5.81 -0.30
N GLN A 251 -12.70 -4.71 -0.86
CA GLN A 251 -11.28 -4.58 -1.20
C GLN A 251 -10.59 -3.61 -0.24
N VAL A 252 -9.43 -4.01 0.27
CA VAL A 252 -8.52 -3.09 0.95
C VAL A 252 -7.72 -2.32 -0.10
N TYR A 253 -7.58 -0.99 0.04
CA TYR A 253 -6.69 -0.18 -0.81
C TYR A 253 -5.71 0.68 0.02
N ALA A 254 -4.46 0.74 -0.44
CA ALA A 254 -3.45 1.66 0.05
C ALA A 254 -3.76 3.12 -0.35
N ARG A 255 -3.58 4.03 0.60
CA ARG A 255 -3.81 5.47 0.45
C ARG A 255 -2.61 6.26 0.95
N VAL A 256 -2.43 7.42 0.33
CA VAL A 256 -1.80 8.59 0.97
C VAL A 256 -2.90 9.61 1.26
N GLY A 257 -2.92 10.15 2.47
CA GLY A 257 -3.75 11.29 2.86
C GLY A 257 -2.90 12.50 3.24
N ARG A 258 -3.45 13.71 3.14
CA ARG A 258 -2.80 14.95 3.60
C ARG A 258 -3.76 15.89 4.32
N VAL A 259 -3.20 16.71 5.22
CA VAL A 259 -3.84 17.90 5.83
C VAL A 259 -2.86 19.07 5.81
N CYS A 260 -3.35 20.31 5.79
CA CYS A 260 -2.50 21.49 5.93
C CYS A 260 -2.12 21.71 7.40
N ARG A 261 -0.85 22.03 7.68
CA ARG A 261 -0.38 22.31 9.05
C ARG A 261 -1.16 23.48 9.69
N ASN A 262 -1.50 24.49 8.89
CA ASN A 262 -2.16 25.72 9.33
C ASN A 262 -3.70 25.66 9.40
N ASP A 263 -4.34 24.50 9.17
CA ASP A 263 -5.80 24.35 9.27
C ASP A 263 -6.30 24.69 10.69
N ARG A 264 -7.40 25.44 10.79
CA ARG A 264 -8.03 25.93 12.04
C ARG A 264 -9.50 25.51 12.15
N GLY A 265 -9.91 24.52 11.35
CA GLY A 265 -11.30 24.10 11.24
C GLY A 265 -12.13 25.02 10.35
N GLY A 266 -13.36 24.61 10.09
CA GLY A 266 -14.30 25.37 9.28
C GLY A 266 -15.05 26.46 10.08
N PRO A 267 -15.92 27.24 9.42
CA PRO A 267 -16.95 28.00 10.10
C PRO A 267 -17.89 27.06 10.88
N SER A 268 -18.67 27.61 11.82
CA SER A 268 -19.65 26.84 12.60
C SER A 268 -20.65 26.11 11.69
N PRO A 269 -20.93 24.81 11.88
CA PRO A 269 -20.58 23.95 13.02
C PRO A 269 -19.32 23.07 12.82
N ALA A 270 -18.45 23.37 11.87
CA ALA A 270 -17.30 22.55 11.48
C ALA A 270 -15.98 22.94 12.18
N GLN A 271 -16.02 23.59 13.35
CA GLN A 271 -14.81 24.07 14.05
C GLN A 271 -13.83 22.94 14.42
N ASP A 272 -14.32 21.72 14.68
CA ASP A 272 -13.49 20.56 15.04
C ASP A 272 -13.12 19.66 13.83
N ARG A 273 -13.40 20.10 12.60
CA ARG A 273 -13.22 19.29 11.38
C ARG A 273 -12.17 19.84 10.44
N TRP A 274 -11.35 18.96 9.87
CA TRP A 274 -10.42 19.31 8.80
C TRP A 274 -11.13 19.96 7.62
N THR A 275 -10.68 21.13 7.19
CA THR A 275 -11.09 21.75 5.92
C THR A 275 -10.17 21.36 4.76
N THR A 276 -9.06 20.69 5.09
CA THR A 276 -7.95 20.38 4.18
C THR A 276 -7.65 18.88 4.02
N PHE A 277 -8.44 17.99 4.62
CA PHE A 277 -8.23 16.54 4.49
C PHE A 277 -8.56 16.03 3.09
N LEU A 278 -7.56 15.42 2.44
CA LEU A 278 -7.66 14.75 1.15
C LEU A 278 -7.02 13.36 1.23
N LYS A 279 -7.50 12.38 0.46
CA LYS A 279 -6.88 11.06 0.29
C LYS A 279 -6.87 10.58 -1.16
N ALA A 280 -5.80 9.93 -1.60
CA ALA A 280 -5.64 9.40 -2.95
C ALA A 280 -5.20 7.92 -2.91
N ARG A 281 -5.58 7.11 -3.90
CA ARG A 281 -5.14 5.71 -4.02
C ARG A 281 -3.71 5.65 -4.58
N LEU A 282 -2.86 4.88 -3.91
CA LEU A 282 -1.52 4.55 -4.37
C LEU A 282 -1.58 3.38 -5.37
N ASN A 283 -0.84 3.47 -6.47
CA ASN A 283 -0.75 2.45 -7.50
C ASN A 283 0.63 1.76 -7.50
N CYS A 284 0.72 0.66 -6.73
CA CYS A 284 1.79 -0.33 -6.85
C CYS A 284 1.25 -1.55 -7.59
N SER A 285 1.59 -1.68 -8.87
CA SER A 285 1.11 -2.77 -9.73
C SER A 285 2.13 -3.19 -10.78
N ILE A 286 2.02 -4.44 -11.26
CA ILE A 286 2.74 -4.93 -12.43
C ILE A 286 2.01 -4.44 -13.68
N PRO A 287 2.67 -3.75 -14.63
CA PRO A 287 2.04 -3.27 -15.85
C PRO A 287 1.69 -4.44 -16.79
N ALA A 288 0.42 -4.53 -17.18
CA ALA A 288 -0.12 -5.51 -18.13
C ALA A 288 -1.48 -5.00 -18.67
N ASP A 289 -2.07 -5.68 -19.66
CA ASP A 289 -3.42 -5.39 -20.18
C ASP A 289 -4.49 -5.38 -19.06
N ILE A 290 -4.29 -6.23 -18.05
CA ILE A 290 -5.00 -6.21 -16.75
C ILE A 290 -3.92 -6.14 -15.66
N PRO A 291 -3.65 -4.97 -15.06
CA PRO A 291 -2.56 -4.83 -14.08
C PRO A 291 -2.77 -5.68 -12.82
N PHE A 292 -1.67 -6.25 -12.31
CA PHE A 292 -1.68 -7.01 -11.05
C PHE A 292 -1.33 -6.10 -9.87
N TYR A 293 -2.24 -5.93 -8.91
CA TYR A 293 -2.13 -4.90 -7.85
C TYR A 293 -1.66 -5.46 -6.50
N PHE A 294 -0.68 -4.77 -5.90
CA PHE A 294 -0.31 -4.94 -4.49
C PHE A 294 -1.03 -3.85 -3.67
N ASN A 295 -2.22 -4.18 -3.14
CA ASN A 295 -3.10 -3.19 -2.53
C ASN A 295 -2.83 -2.91 -1.04
N GLU A 296 -2.19 -3.81 -0.30
CA GLU A 296 -2.01 -3.68 1.14
C GLU A 296 -0.63 -3.08 1.49
N ILE A 297 -0.54 -1.76 1.69
CA ILE A 297 0.70 -1.13 2.20
C ILE A 297 0.98 -1.56 3.65
N GLN A 298 2.23 -1.91 3.96
CA GLN A 298 2.67 -2.41 5.28
C GLN A 298 3.69 -1.51 5.99
N SER A 299 4.51 -0.78 5.23
CA SER A 299 5.51 0.14 5.77
C SER A 299 5.87 1.21 4.73
N VAL A 300 6.29 2.38 5.21
CA VAL A 300 6.74 3.51 4.38
C VAL A 300 8.05 4.06 4.95
N SER A 301 8.92 4.62 4.11
CA SER A 301 10.12 5.33 4.52
C SER A 301 9.84 6.78 4.91
N ASP A 302 10.82 7.42 5.56
CA ASP A 302 10.93 8.88 5.51
C ASP A 302 11.09 9.37 4.05
N PRO A 303 10.74 10.62 3.71
CA PRO A 303 11.00 11.16 2.38
C PRO A 303 12.48 11.32 2.09
N ALA A 304 13.00 10.54 1.15
CA ALA A 304 14.37 10.64 0.65
C ALA A 304 14.52 11.88 -0.24
N PRO A 305 15.34 12.89 0.12
CA PRO A 305 15.48 14.12 -0.66
C PRO A 305 16.21 13.88 -1.98
N THR A 306 15.71 14.48 -3.06
CA THR A 306 16.33 14.40 -4.40
C THR A 306 17.09 15.69 -4.75
N PRO A 307 18.09 15.65 -5.65
CA PRO A 307 18.91 16.82 -6.02
C PRO A 307 18.14 18.02 -6.58
N ASP A 308 16.91 17.83 -7.06
CA ASP A 308 16.03 18.86 -7.61
C ASP A 308 15.14 19.58 -6.56
N GLY A 309 15.25 19.24 -5.27
CA GLY A 309 14.44 19.86 -4.21
C GLY A 309 13.04 19.25 -4.04
N ASP A 310 12.88 18.02 -4.50
CA ASP A 310 11.73 17.16 -4.23
C ASP A 310 12.13 16.00 -3.30
N ALA A 311 11.25 15.02 -3.11
CA ALA A 311 11.56 13.81 -2.38
C ALA A 311 10.87 12.57 -2.97
N VAL A 312 11.46 11.40 -2.75
CA VAL A 312 10.90 10.09 -3.07
C VAL A 312 10.58 9.33 -1.78
N VAL A 313 9.45 8.64 -1.76
CA VAL A 313 8.98 7.86 -0.62
C VAL A 313 8.87 6.41 -1.05
N TYR A 314 9.61 5.52 -0.38
CA TYR A 314 9.65 4.09 -0.68
C TYR A 314 8.70 3.35 0.27
N ALA A 315 7.90 2.44 -0.26
CA ALA A 315 6.87 1.74 0.50
C ALA A 315 6.78 0.25 0.12
N VAL A 316 6.47 -0.56 1.14
CA VAL A 316 6.24 -2.01 1.02
C VAL A 316 4.75 -2.27 0.91
N PHE A 317 4.37 -3.08 -0.08
CA PHE A 317 3.01 -3.50 -0.35
C PHE A 317 2.92 -5.03 -0.37
N GLN A 318 1.72 -5.54 -0.12
CA GLN A 318 1.36 -6.94 -0.29
C GLN A 318 0.12 -7.06 -1.17
N THR A 319 -0.08 -8.25 -1.77
CA THR A 319 -1.37 -8.64 -2.31
C THR A 319 -2.43 -8.69 -1.21
N SER A 320 -3.68 -8.40 -1.55
CA SER A 320 -4.81 -8.57 -0.62
C SER A 320 -4.90 -10.04 -0.17
N ARG A 321 -5.24 -10.27 1.11
CA ARG A 321 -5.32 -11.59 1.75
C ARG A 321 -6.12 -12.61 0.93
N SER A 322 -5.39 -13.46 0.21
CA SER A 322 -5.89 -14.46 -0.74
C SER A 322 -4.94 -15.67 -0.74
N ALA A 323 -5.22 -16.70 -1.52
CA ALA A 323 -4.45 -17.96 -1.52
C ALA A 323 -2.98 -17.83 -1.96
N MET A 324 -2.57 -16.67 -2.49
CA MET A 324 -1.17 -16.38 -2.86
C MET A 324 -0.77 -15.01 -2.31
N LEU A 325 -0.03 -15.01 -1.21
CA LEU A 325 0.55 -13.80 -0.64
C LEU A 325 1.86 -13.48 -1.37
N MET A 326 1.96 -12.28 -1.93
CA MET A 326 3.17 -11.74 -2.57
C MET A 326 3.48 -10.36 -2.02
N SER A 327 4.75 -9.99 -1.98
CA SER A 327 5.21 -8.68 -1.50
C SER A 327 5.90 -7.89 -2.60
N ALA A 328 5.81 -6.57 -2.55
CA ALA A 328 6.42 -5.67 -3.51
C ALA A 328 6.96 -4.38 -2.86
N VAL A 329 7.97 -3.77 -3.48
CA VAL A 329 8.50 -2.46 -3.10
C VAL A 329 8.19 -1.47 -4.22
N CYS A 330 7.53 -0.36 -3.90
CA CYS A 330 7.24 0.72 -4.84
C CYS A 330 7.73 2.07 -4.29
N ALA A 331 8.25 2.92 -5.18
CA ALA A 331 8.65 4.29 -4.88
C ALA A 331 7.63 5.28 -5.43
N PHE A 332 7.35 6.37 -4.71
CA PHE A 332 6.42 7.43 -5.10
C PHE A 332 7.08 8.80 -4.93
N ARG A 333 6.97 9.65 -5.96
CA ARG A 333 7.54 10.99 -5.94
C ARG A 333 6.58 11.99 -5.30
N MET A 334 7.06 12.82 -4.38
CA MET A 334 6.22 13.75 -3.63
C MET A 334 5.58 14.83 -4.52
N SER A 335 6.27 15.33 -5.56
CA SER A 335 5.63 16.20 -6.57
C SER A 335 4.45 15.54 -7.30
N SER A 336 4.52 14.23 -7.58
CA SER A 336 3.41 13.48 -8.19
C SER A 336 2.20 13.36 -7.25
N ILE A 337 2.44 13.14 -5.95
CA ILE A 337 1.40 13.14 -4.91
C ILE A 337 0.76 14.54 -4.78
N ILE A 338 1.57 15.59 -4.72
CA ILE A 338 1.13 17.00 -4.66
C ILE A 338 0.28 17.35 -5.89
N SER A 339 0.76 17.02 -7.10
CA SER A 339 0.05 17.24 -8.36
C SER A 339 -1.30 16.51 -8.43
N ASN A 340 -1.38 15.28 -7.90
CA ASN A 340 -2.65 14.56 -7.78
C ASN A 340 -3.67 15.34 -6.93
N PHE A 341 -3.27 15.82 -5.75
CA PHE A 341 -4.13 16.59 -4.85
C PHE A 341 -4.48 18.00 -5.37
N GLU A 342 -3.64 18.63 -6.19
CA GLU A 342 -3.83 20.00 -6.68
C GLU A 342 -4.50 20.08 -8.06
N HIS A 343 -4.37 19.06 -8.91
CA HIS A 343 -4.87 19.08 -10.28
C HIS A 343 -5.81 17.90 -10.60
N GLY A 344 -5.70 16.78 -9.88
CA GLY A 344 -6.57 15.62 -10.04
C GLY A 344 -8.05 15.91 -9.75
N ARG A 345 -8.93 15.03 -10.19
CA ARG A 345 -10.39 15.13 -10.00
C ARG A 345 -10.80 14.48 -8.69
N PHE A 346 -11.83 15.01 -8.05
CA PHE A 346 -12.47 14.35 -6.90
C PHE A 346 -13.26 13.13 -7.36
N LYS A 347 -13.36 12.11 -6.50
CA LYS A 347 -14.19 10.91 -6.70
C LYS A 347 -15.46 11.06 -5.88
N THR A 348 -16.62 10.97 -6.54
CA THR A 348 -17.92 11.31 -5.96
C THR A 348 -19.00 10.34 -6.42
N GLN A 349 -20.00 10.09 -5.57
CA GLN A 349 -21.26 9.47 -5.98
C GLN A 349 -22.35 10.56 -6.15
N ARG A 350 -23.28 10.40 -7.11
CA ARG A 350 -24.43 11.30 -7.26
C ARG A 350 -25.54 11.04 -6.24
N THR A 351 -25.76 9.78 -5.88
CA THR A 351 -26.63 9.30 -4.80
C THR A 351 -25.91 8.16 -4.07
N PRO A 352 -26.34 7.73 -2.87
CA PRO A 352 -25.71 6.59 -2.17
C PRO A 352 -25.70 5.26 -2.96
N GLN A 353 -26.54 5.14 -4.00
CA GLN A 353 -26.65 3.98 -4.89
C GLN A 353 -26.04 4.22 -6.29
N SER A 354 -25.40 5.38 -6.51
CA SER A 354 -24.75 5.72 -7.78
C SER A 354 -23.29 5.32 -7.74
N LEU A 355 -22.84 4.56 -8.75
CA LEU A 355 -21.42 4.25 -8.98
C LEU A 355 -20.52 5.48 -8.79
N TRP A 356 -19.44 5.31 -8.02
CA TRP A 356 -18.40 6.33 -7.86
C TRP A 356 -17.78 6.72 -9.20
N GLY A 357 -17.83 8.02 -9.53
CA GLY A 357 -17.26 8.58 -10.75
C GLY A 357 -16.42 9.84 -10.49
N PRO A 358 -15.74 10.36 -11.53
CA PRO A 358 -15.01 11.61 -11.43
C PRO A 358 -15.99 12.80 -11.37
N LEU A 359 -15.72 13.74 -10.48
CA LEU A 359 -16.42 15.01 -10.43
C LEU A 359 -16.14 15.80 -11.72
N GLN A 360 -17.19 16.11 -12.47
CA GLN A 360 -17.11 16.82 -13.76
C GLN A 360 -16.90 18.35 -13.61
N LYS A 361 -16.84 18.88 -12.38
CA LYS A 361 -16.54 20.29 -12.13
C LYS A 361 -15.04 20.53 -12.28
N PHE A 362 -14.65 21.22 -13.35
CA PHE A 362 -13.31 21.78 -13.48
C PHE A 362 -13.15 23.04 -12.61
N TYR A 363 -11.98 23.21 -12.00
CA TYR A 363 -11.64 24.36 -11.16
C TYR A 363 -10.61 25.23 -11.88
N ALA A 364 -11.09 26.16 -12.71
CA ALA A 364 -10.22 27.02 -13.53
C ALA A 364 -9.35 27.98 -12.72
N ASN A 365 -9.82 28.38 -11.53
CA ASN A 365 -9.06 29.15 -10.55
C ASN A 365 -8.60 28.23 -9.40
N PRO A 366 -7.29 28.05 -9.15
CA PRO A 366 -6.78 27.25 -8.03
C PRO A 366 -7.20 27.75 -6.64
N ALA A 367 -7.67 29.00 -6.49
CA ALA A 367 -8.19 29.49 -5.22
C ALA A 367 -9.57 28.88 -4.87
N ASP A 368 -10.36 28.50 -5.87
CA ASP A 368 -11.73 27.97 -5.69
C ASP A 368 -11.74 26.46 -5.39
N ARG A 369 -10.57 25.81 -5.41
CA ARG A 369 -10.41 24.36 -5.23
C ARG A 369 -10.48 23.98 -3.74
N PRO A 370 -11.43 23.11 -3.31
CA PRO A 370 -11.50 22.62 -1.93
C PRO A 370 -10.24 21.83 -1.54
N GLY A 371 -9.95 21.78 -0.23
CA GLY A 371 -8.81 21.02 0.30
C GLY A 371 -7.44 21.71 0.19
N ARG A 372 -7.38 22.97 -0.26
CA ARG A 372 -6.15 23.77 -0.32
C ARG A 372 -5.80 24.44 1.01
N CYS A 373 -4.53 24.74 1.24
CA CYS A 373 -4.12 25.59 2.36
C CYS A 373 -4.55 27.06 2.12
N VAL A 374 -4.99 27.72 3.18
CA VAL A 374 -5.42 29.13 3.22
C VAL A 374 -4.96 29.79 4.53
N PRO A 375 -4.81 31.12 4.62
CA PRO A 375 -4.33 31.79 5.85
C PRO A 375 -5.25 31.68 7.07
N ASP A 376 -6.57 31.50 6.86
CA ASP A 376 -7.54 31.27 7.94
C ASP A 376 -8.76 30.48 7.41
N SER A 377 -8.76 29.16 7.65
CA SER A 377 -9.80 28.22 7.16
C SER A 377 -11.21 28.54 7.68
N ARG A 378 -11.30 29.21 8.83
CA ARG A 378 -12.58 29.60 9.46
C ARG A 378 -13.35 30.65 8.66
N LYS A 379 -12.73 31.22 7.63
CA LYS A 379 -13.32 32.19 6.68
C LYS A 379 -13.76 31.57 5.34
N ILE A 380 -13.59 30.26 5.16
CA ILE A 380 -14.11 29.53 3.99
C ILE A 380 -15.65 29.56 4.04
N GLN A 381 -16.31 29.91 2.94
CA GLN A 381 -17.78 30.06 2.89
C GLN A 381 -18.53 28.73 2.94
N ASP A 382 -18.04 27.70 2.24
CA ASP A 382 -18.60 26.34 2.29
C ASP A 382 -17.48 25.29 2.41
N VAL A 383 -17.63 24.41 3.40
CA VAL A 383 -16.78 23.23 3.63
C VAL A 383 -17.53 21.91 3.43
N SER A 384 -18.83 21.97 3.12
CA SER A 384 -19.72 20.80 3.02
C SER A 384 -19.30 19.79 1.95
N PHE A 385 -18.66 20.27 0.88
CA PHE A 385 -18.12 19.41 -0.17
C PHE A 385 -16.95 18.56 0.32
N ILE A 386 -15.91 19.19 0.88
CA ILE A 386 -14.65 18.52 1.24
C ILE A 386 -14.84 17.53 2.38
N LEU A 387 -15.68 17.86 3.36
CA LEU A 387 -16.05 16.99 4.48
C LEU A 387 -16.70 15.66 4.07
N LYS A 388 -17.26 15.57 2.85
CA LYS A 388 -17.96 14.39 2.32
C LYS A 388 -17.27 13.73 1.12
N ASN A 389 -16.32 14.43 0.48
CA ASN A 389 -15.66 13.99 -0.75
C ASN A 389 -14.14 14.22 -0.72
N PRO A 390 -13.40 13.72 0.29
CA PRO A 390 -11.94 13.88 0.36
C PRO A 390 -11.17 12.98 -0.61
N LEU A 391 -11.83 12.00 -1.23
CA LEU A 391 -11.20 11.00 -2.08
C LEU A 391 -10.91 11.54 -3.50
N MET A 392 -9.68 11.35 -3.96
CA MET A 392 -9.27 11.63 -5.34
C MET A 392 -9.64 10.48 -6.28
N TYR A 393 -10.02 10.81 -7.52
CA TYR A 393 -10.37 9.85 -8.57
C TYR A 393 -9.14 9.31 -9.28
N ASP A 394 -8.23 10.21 -9.64
CA ASP A 394 -7.00 9.90 -10.34
C ASP A 394 -6.01 9.21 -9.38
N LEU A 395 -5.24 8.24 -9.88
CA LEU A 395 -4.30 7.45 -9.07
C LEU A 395 -2.99 8.21 -8.84
N VAL A 396 -2.24 7.83 -7.80
CA VAL A 396 -0.83 8.16 -7.66
C VAL A 396 -0.01 6.98 -8.18
N ASP A 397 0.55 7.11 -9.39
CA ASP A 397 1.44 6.11 -9.97
C ASP A 397 2.80 6.05 -9.23
N SER A 398 3.37 4.84 -9.19
CA SER A 398 4.75 4.61 -8.76
C SER A 398 5.76 5.15 -9.79
N LEU A 399 6.95 5.51 -9.32
CA LEU A 399 7.99 6.26 -10.07
C LEU A 399 8.31 5.65 -11.45
N HIS A 400 8.46 4.33 -11.52
CA HIS A 400 8.76 3.59 -12.76
C HIS A 400 7.53 2.87 -13.35
N LYS A 401 6.32 3.17 -12.86
CA LYS A 401 5.06 2.45 -13.15
C LYS A 401 5.13 0.93 -13.00
N SER A 402 6.04 0.48 -12.14
CA SER A 402 6.36 -0.91 -11.84
C SER A 402 7.04 -0.98 -10.45
N PRO A 403 6.99 -2.13 -9.74
CA PRO A 403 7.68 -2.28 -8.47
C PRO A 403 9.18 -2.45 -8.68
N LEU A 404 9.99 -1.92 -7.75
CA LEU A 404 11.45 -2.05 -7.69
C LEU A 404 11.89 -3.49 -7.37
N LEU A 405 11.12 -4.20 -6.55
CA LEU A 405 11.29 -5.60 -6.17
C LEU A 405 9.91 -6.24 -6.03
N ILE A 406 9.81 -7.51 -6.41
CA ILE A 406 8.65 -8.38 -6.11
C ILE A 406 9.18 -9.69 -5.51
N GLU A 407 8.73 -10.08 -4.33
CA GLU A 407 8.95 -11.41 -3.74
C GLU A 407 7.66 -12.24 -3.90
N GLY A 408 7.77 -13.41 -4.53
CA GLY A 408 6.64 -14.30 -4.82
C GLY A 408 6.18 -15.15 -3.63
N PRO A 409 5.19 -16.05 -3.80
CA PRO A 409 4.60 -16.81 -2.69
C PRO A 409 5.53 -17.88 -2.08
N ALA A 410 6.64 -18.20 -2.74
CA ALA A 410 7.69 -19.10 -2.24
C ALA A 410 8.77 -18.34 -1.42
N LYS A 411 8.43 -17.17 -0.88
CA LYS A 411 9.35 -16.22 -0.25
C LYS A 411 8.71 -15.51 0.93
N SER A 412 9.47 -15.34 2.00
CA SER A 412 9.09 -14.64 3.23
C SER A 412 8.69 -13.19 2.93
N GLU A 413 7.55 -12.79 3.46
CA GLU A 413 6.94 -11.46 3.30
C GLU A 413 7.91 -10.31 3.58
N LEU A 414 7.71 -9.18 2.89
CA LEU A 414 8.38 -7.92 3.23
C LEU A 414 7.55 -7.16 4.28
N THR A 415 8.19 -6.63 5.32
CA THR A 415 7.49 -6.15 6.54
C THR A 415 7.82 -4.70 6.96
N LYS A 416 9.06 -4.25 6.78
CA LYS A 416 9.53 -2.88 7.12
C LYS A 416 10.49 -2.36 6.07
N ILE A 417 10.60 -1.04 5.96
CA ILE A 417 11.48 -0.37 4.99
C ILE A 417 12.12 0.87 5.60
N ALA A 418 13.39 1.11 5.29
CA ALA A 418 14.11 2.33 5.59
C ALA A 418 15.07 2.66 4.44
N VAL A 419 15.46 3.93 4.30
CA VAL A 419 16.27 4.41 3.17
C VAL A 419 17.43 5.25 3.69
N LEU A 420 18.62 5.05 3.11
CA LEU A 420 19.73 5.98 3.19
C LEU A 420 19.87 6.64 1.82
N SER A 421 19.49 7.91 1.74
CA SER A 421 19.43 8.68 0.51
C SER A 421 20.76 9.30 0.13
N GLN A 422 20.97 9.60 -1.15
CA GLN A 422 22.08 10.41 -1.66
C GLN A 422 23.50 9.86 -1.39
N VAL A 423 23.64 8.55 -1.18
CA VAL A 423 24.94 7.87 -1.02
C VAL A 423 25.75 8.06 -2.30
N ARG A 424 26.93 8.68 -2.20
CA ARG A 424 27.73 9.04 -3.37
C ARG A 424 28.65 7.91 -3.80
N SER A 425 28.59 7.59 -5.08
CA SER A 425 29.59 6.76 -5.78
C SER A 425 30.97 7.44 -5.82
N VAL A 426 32.00 6.69 -6.21
CA VAL A 426 33.38 7.20 -6.47
C VAL A 426 33.37 8.37 -7.47
N ARG A 427 32.38 8.42 -8.38
CA ARG A 427 32.21 9.50 -9.36
C ARG A 427 31.31 10.64 -8.86
N GLY A 428 30.98 10.67 -7.57
CA GLY A 428 30.15 11.68 -6.92
C GLY A 428 28.64 11.60 -7.23
N GLN A 429 28.21 10.66 -8.08
CA GLN A 429 26.81 10.46 -8.45
C GLN A 429 26.02 9.92 -7.23
N PRO A 430 24.88 10.52 -6.86
CA PRO A 430 24.08 10.07 -5.71
C PRO A 430 23.22 8.86 -6.07
N HIS A 431 23.07 7.94 -5.12
CA HIS A 431 22.20 6.78 -5.17
C HIS A 431 21.43 6.63 -3.85
N ASP A 432 20.17 6.23 -3.93
CA ASP A 432 19.39 5.89 -2.75
C ASP A 432 19.50 4.38 -2.47
N VAL A 433 19.77 4.04 -1.21
CA VAL A 433 19.99 2.67 -0.74
C VAL A 433 18.88 2.26 0.20
N VAL A 434 18.15 1.22 -0.16
CA VAL A 434 16.89 0.83 0.47
C VAL A 434 17.08 -0.47 1.26
N TYR A 435 16.79 -0.44 2.56
CA TYR A 435 16.86 -1.60 3.46
C TYR A 435 15.44 -2.09 3.72
N VAL A 436 15.14 -3.33 3.35
CA VAL A 436 13.80 -3.92 3.46
C VAL A 436 13.85 -5.16 4.35
N ALA A 437 13.09 -5.12 5.44
CA ALA A 437 12.95 -6.25 6.36
C ALA A 437 12.02 -7.33 5.81
N ARG A 438 12.25 -8.56 6.27
CA ARG A 438 11.42 -9.72 5.99
C ARG A 438 10.75 -10.26 7.26
N SER A 439 9.73 -11.09 7.09
CA SER A 439 9.08 -11.79 8.21
C SER A 439 9.95 -12.87 8.86
N ASP A 440 11.00 -13.35 8.18
CA ASP A 440 11.92 -14.41 8.64
C ASP A 440 13.20 -13.89 9.33
N GLY A 441 13.23 -12.62 9.77
CA GLY A 441 14.37 -12.04 10.46
C GLY A 441 15.55 -11.64 9.56
N GLN A 442 15.35 -11.60 8.24
CA GLN A 442 16.35 -11.14 7.26
C GLN A 442 16.10 -9.70 6.78
N ILE A 443 17.13 -9.08 6.21
CA ILE A 443 17.08 -7.78 5.54
C ILE A 443 17.63 -7.92 4.11
N LEU A 444 16.96 -7.31 3.14
CA LEU A 444 17.47 -7.10 1.78
C LEU A 444 18.00 -5.67 1.66
N LYS A 445 19.21 -5.51 1.13
CA LYS A 445 19.79 -4.21 0.76
C LYS A 445 19.66 -4.03 -0.74
N LEU A 446 18.93 -3.00 -1.17
CA LEU A 446 18.71 -2.67 -2.57
C LEU A 446 19.34 -1.33 -2.95
N VAL A 447 19.69 -1.19 -4.21
CA VAL A 447 20.09 0.08 -4.86
C VAL A 447 19.16 0.32 -6.03
N GLU A 448 18.63 1.54 -6.17
CA GLU A 448 17.84 1.92 -7.35
C GLU A 448 18.72 2.01 -8.60
N SER A 449 18.28 1.39 -9.69
CA SER A 449 18.96 1.41 -10.99
C SER A 449 18.26 2.40 -11.90
N SER A 450 19.01 3.34 -12.49
CA SER A 450 18.44 4.34 -13.39
C SER A 450 17.75 3.69 -14.59
N PRO A 451 16.49 4.05 -14.92
CA PRO A 451 15.76 3.42 -16.01
C PRO A 451 16.42 3.72 -17.36
N GLY A 452 16.46 2.70 -18.24
CA GLY A 452 16.96 2.83 -19.62
C GLY A 452 18.33 2.20 -19.90
N THR A 453 19.02 1.63 -18.90
CA THR A 453 20.24 0.81 -19.14
C THR A 453 19.95 -0.70 -19.14
N PHE A 454 18.97 -1.14 -18.35
CA PHE A 454 18.47 -2.52 -18.24
C PHE A 454 16.97 -2.47 -17.96
N ASN A 455 16.26 -3.60 -18.11
CA ASN A 455 14.85 -3.70 -17.73
C ASN A 455 14.65 -3.65 -16.19
N GLN A 456 15.63 -4.13 -15.43
CA GLN A 456 15.62 -4.11 -13.96
C GLN A 456 15.72 -2.67 -13.44
N THR A 457 14.80 -2.28 -12.56
CA THR A 457 14.76 -0.94 -11.93
C THR A 457 15.40 -0.91 -10.54
N SER A 458 15.78 -2.07 -9.97
CA SER A 458 16.64 -2.12 -8.79
C SER A 458 17.61 -3.30 -8.82
N ILE A 459 18.55 -3.30 -7.87
CA ILE A 459 19.57 -4.33 -7.68
C ILE A 459 19.50 -4.79 -6.23
N VAL A 460 19.38 -6.09 -5.96
CA VAL A 460 19.58 -6.63 -4.61
C VAL A 460 21.08 -6.86 -4.41
N VAL A 461 21.71 -6.01 -3.59
CA VAL A 461 23.14 -6.07 -3.29
C VAL A 461 23.41 -7.16 -2.26
N GLU A 462 22.82 -7.05 -1.07
CA GLU A 462 23.05 -7.95 0.05
C GLU A 462 21.73 -8.57 0.55
N ARG A 463 21.77 -9.84 0.96
CA ARG A 463 20.79 -10.45 1.87
C ARG A 463 21.47 -10.72 3.21
N ILE A 464 21.00 -10.06 4.27
CA ILE A 464 21.62 -10.09 5.60
C ILE A 464 20.70 -10.86 6.57
N LYS A 465 21.20 -11.94 7.18
CA LYS A 465 20.50 -12.66 8.26
C LYS A 465 20.82 -11.98 9.60
N ILE A 466 19.80 -11.52 10.34
CA ILE A 466 19.97 -10.81 11.62
C ILE A 466 19.79 -11.74 12.82
N PHE A 467 18.86 -12.69 12.71
CA PHE A 467 18.46 -13.63 13.75
C PHE A 467 18.49 -15.07 13.21
N ASP A 468 18.92 -16.03 14.06
CA ASP A 468 18.90 -17.45 13.71
C ASP A 468 17.50 -18.07 13.85
N ASP A 469 16.69 -17.55 14.76
CA ASP A 469 15.27 -17.90 14.92
C ASP A 469 14.41 -17.10 13.92
N PRO A 470 13.73 -17.74 12.95
CA PRO A 470 12.85 -17.06 12.01
C PRO A 470 11.57 -16.50 12.65
N SER A 471 11.27 -16.81 13.93
CA SER A 471 10.18 -16.14 14.67
C SER A 471 10.47 -14.68 15.00
N MET A 472 11.74 -14.25 14.93
CA MET A 472 12.22 -12.91 15.28
C MET A 472 11.88 -11.86 14.21
N VAL A 473 10.58 -11.63 13.99
CA VAL A 473 10.04 -10.63 13.05
C VAL A 473 10.61 -9.25 13.38
N ILE A 474 11.24 -8.63 12.39
CA ILE A 474 11.74 -7.25 12.46
C ILE A 474 10.56 -6.27 12.45
N ARG A 475 10.51 -5.39 13.46
CA ARG A 475 9.46 -4.38 13.68
C ARG A 475 9.91 -2.95 13.39
N GLY A 476 11.21 -2.68 13.33
CA GLY A 476 11.76 -1.39 12.91
C GLY A 476 13.18 -1.51 12.32
N ILE A 477 13.50 -0.62 11.39
CA ILE A 477 14.85 -0.41 10.83
C ILE A 477 15.11 1.10 10.76
N LYS A 478 16.34 1.54 11.06
CA LYS A 478 16.81 2.91 10.77
C LYS A 478 18.31 2.90 10.44
N PRO A 479 18.75 3.40 9.26
CA PRO A 479 20.18 3.61 9.00
C PRO A 479 20.71 4.79 9.83
N LEU A 480 21.93 4.64 10.36
CA LEU A 480 22.61 5.62 11.22
C LEU A 480 23.87 6.12 10.51
N GLU A 481 23.70 6.95 9.48
CA GLU A 481 24.77 7.51 8.62
C GLU A 481 25.99 8.03 9.43
N SER A 482 25.75 8.68 10.57
CA SER A 482 26.82 9.19 11.45
C SER A 482 27.87 8.14 11.83
N SER A 483 27.48 6.87 12.00
CA SER A 483 28.35 5.80 12.52
C SER A 483 28.38 4.54 11.65
N ASP A 484 27.91 4.62 10.40
CA ASP A 484 27.88 3.53 9.40
C ASP A 484 27.16 2.24 9.85
N GLU A 485 26.18 2.37 10.76
CA GLU A 485 25.45 1.24 11.35
C GLU A 485 23.97 1.22 10.92
N LEU A 486 23.40 0.03 10.69
CA LEU A 486 21.96 -0.19 10.58
C LEU A 486 21.39 -0.57 11.96
N LEU A 487 20.45 0.21 12.47
CA LEU A 487 19.67 -0.13 13.66
C LEU A 487 18.49 -1.03 13.25
N VAL A 488 18.33 -2.16 13.93
CA VAL A 488 17.27 -3.15 13.68
C VAL A 488 16.58 -3.47 15.01
N ALA A 489 15.25 -3.52 15.03
CA ALA A 489 14.45 -3.83 16.21
C ALA A 489 13.53 -5.04 15.96
N SER A 490 13.56 -6.04 16.84
CA SER A 490 12.56 -7.12 16.94
C SER A 490 11.48 -6.75 17.98
N TYR A 491 10.77 -7.73 18.52
CA TYR A 491 9.86 -7.56 19.66
C TYR A 491 10.55 -7.64 21.04
N ASN A 492 11.82 -8.02 21.12
CA ASN A 492 12.57 -8.24 22.37
C ASN A 492 14.06 -7.82 22.31
N GLU A 493 14.57 -7.44 21.14
CA GLU A 493 16.00 -7.17 20.92
C GLU A 493 16.19 -6.00 19.95
N ILE A 494 17.22 -5.19 20.23
CA ILE A 494 17.71 -4.11 19.38
C ILE A 494 19.14 -4.47 18.96
N VAL A 495 19.42 -4.42 17.67
CA VAL A 495 20.70 -4.80 17.06
C VAL A 495 21.27 -3.61 16.28
N LYS A 496 22.58 -3.41 16.35
CA LYS A 496 23.34 -2.55 15.43
C LYS A 496 24.37 -3.39 14.67
N ILE A 497 24.24 -3.42 13.36
CA ILE A 497 25.16 -4.09 12.39
C ILE A 497 25.76 -3.04 11.42
N PRO A 498 26.80 -3.35 10.62
CA PRO A 498 27.29 -2.45 9.58
C PRO A 498 26.25 -2.20 8.47
N LEU A 499 26.33 -1.04 7.80
CA LEU A 499 25.53 -0.75 6.59
C LEU A 499 26.01 -1.49 5.33
N PHE A 500 27.27 -1.94 5.30
CA PHE A 500 27.93 -2.51 4.13
C PHE A 500 28.96 -3.56 4.52
N HIS A 501 29.14 -4.58 3.68
CA HIS A 501 30.04 -5.70 3.96
C HIS A 501 31.12 -5.87 2.88
N CYS A 502 31.63 -4.74 2.36
CA CYS A 502 32.61 -4.65 1.26
C CYS A 502 33.81 -5.59 1.43
N ALA A 503 34.38 -5.66 2.65
CA ALA A 503 35.59 -6.43 2.96
C ALA A 503 35.44 -7.95 2.80
N GLN A 504 34.23 -8.48 2.60
CA GLN A 504 34.02 -9.89 2.23
C GLN A 504 34.46 -10.19 0.78
N GLN A 505 34.61 -9.17 -0.08
CA GLN A 505 35.02 -9.35 -1.47
C GLN A 505 36.54 -9.23 -1.65
N THR A 506 37.15 -10.34 -2.06
CA THR A 506 38.61 -10.49 -2.18
C THR A 506 39.17 -10.20 -3.57
N SER A 507 38.33 -9.89 -4.56
CA SER A 507 38.75 -9.60 -5.94
C SER A 507 38.07 -8.36 -6.54
N CYS A 508 38.77 -7.71 -7.47
CA CYS A 508 38.30 -6.53 -8.21
C CYS A 508 36.94 -6.79 -8.87
N ALA A 509 36.81 -7.91 -9.58
CA ALA A 509 35.59 -8.29 -10.28
C ALA A 509 34.41 -8.54 -9.33
N ALA A 510 34.63 -9.18 -8.18
CA ALA A 510 33.56 -9.41 -7.20
C ALA A 510 33.16 -8.12 -6.47
N CYS A 511 34.13 -7.29 -6.09
CA CYS A 511 33.90 -5.99 -5.44
C CYS A 511 33.09 -5.03 -6.32
N VAL A 512 33.51 -4.84 -7.58
CA VAL A 512 32.75 -4.03 -8.56
C VAL A 512 31.42 -4.71 -8.90
N GLY A 513 31.41 -6.05 -8.94
CA GLY A 513 30.23 -6.88 -9.17
C GLY A 513 29.12 -6.75 -8.14
N LEU A 514 29.38 -6.23 -6.93
CA LEU A 514 28.34 -5.91 -5.93
C LEU A 514 27.36 -4.84 -6.43
N ARG A 515 27.84 -3.86 -7.20
CA ARG A 515 27.10 -2.64 -7.57
C ARG A 515 26.62 -1.80 -6.35
N ASP A 516 27.31 -1.92 -5.21
CA ASP A 516 27.03 -1.12 -4.00
C ASP A 516 27.70 0.26 -4.08
N PRO A 517 26.97 1.39 -3.90
CA PRO A 517 27.59 2.71 -3.83
C PRO A 517 28.58 2.87 -2.67
N HIS A 518 28.48 2.10 -1.58
CA HIS A 518 29.41 2.18 -0.46
C HIS A 518 30.76 1.51 -0.74
N CYS A 519 30.84 0.58 -1.70
CA CYS A 519 32.00 -0.29 -1.91
C CYS A 519 32.74 0.04 -3.20
N ALA A 520 34.06 0.13 -3.16
CA ALA A 520 34.91 0.26 -4.33
C ALA A 520 36.18 -0.59 -4.20
N TRP A 521 36.76 -0.99 -5.31
CA TRP A 521 38.05 -1.69 -5.31
C TRP A 521 39.20 -0.69 -5.26
N ASP A 522 39.99 -0.77 -4.20
CA ASP A 522 41.27 -0.07 -4.04
C ASP A 522 42.31 -0.78 -4.90
N SER A 523 42.70 -0.18 -6.03
CA SER A 523 43.67 -0.77 -6.97
C SER A 523 45.08 -0.86 -6.39
N ASP A 524 45.42 0.09 -5.51
CA ASP A 524 46.76 0.30 -4.99
C ASP A 524 47.05 -0.70 -3.85
N ASN A 525 46.09 -0.90 -2.95
CA ASN A 525 46.14 -1.90 -1.87
C ASN A 525 45.49 -3.25 -2.22
N ARG A 526 44.91 -3.39 -3.42
CA ARG A 526 44.29 -4.62 -3.96
C ARG A 526 43.24 -5.24 -3.02
N ARG A 527 42.28 -4.44 -2.58
CA ARG A 527 41.22 -4.86 -1.64
C ARG A 527 39.90 -4.11 -1.90
N CYS A 528 38.76 -4.71 -1.54
CA CYS A 528 37.49 -4.02 -1.55
C CYS A 528 37.37 -3.15 -0.29
N VAL A 529 37.13 -1.85 -0.46
CA VAL A 529 37.11 -0.83 0.61
C VAL A 529 35.78 -0.09 0.65
N HIS A 530 35.48 0.51 1.81
CA HIS A 530 34.27 1.28 2.03
C HIS A 530 34.47 2.79 1.76
N MET A 531 33.38 3.54 1.61
CA MET A 531 33.42 4.94 1.15
C MET A 531 34.20 5.93 2.04
N ARG A 532 34.45 5.61 3.33
CA ARG A 532 35.31 6.46 4.18
C ARG A 532 36.82 6.20 3.98
N ASP A 533 37.20 5.09 3.37
CA ASP A 533 38.60 4.80 2.99
C ASP A 533 39.03 5.53 1.70
N TRP A 534 38.09 6.16 0.97
CA TRP A 534 38.35 6.79 -0.32
C TRP A 534 39.21 8.05 -0.19
N SER A 535 40.51 7.88 -0.42
CA SER A 535 41.54 8.92 -0.33
C SER A 535 41.94 9.43 -1.72
N LYS A 536 43.17 9.96 -1.88
CA LYS A 536 43.75 10.25 -3.21
C LYS A 536 44.40 8.99 -3.80
N GLY A 537 43.56 8.03 -4.19
CA GLY A 537 43.96 6.71 -4.73
C GLY A 537 43.10 6.25 -5.90
N SER A 538 43.43 5.12 -6.50
CA SER A 538 42.76 4.59 -7.70
C SER A 538 41.62 3.63 -7.34
N TYR A 539 40.40 4.16 -7.18
CA TYR A 539 39.22 3.37 -6.80
C TYR A 539 38.36 2.99 -8.01
N VAL A 540 38.08 1.68 -8.16
CA VAL A 540 37.23 1.15 -9.24
C VAL A 540 35.84 0.81 -8.71
N GLN A 541 34.81 1.40 -9.32
CA GLN A 541 33.41 1.15 -8.99
C GLN A 541 32.54 1.33 -10.25
N ASN A 542 31.53 0.48 -10.44
CA ASN A 542 30.54 0.62 -11.51
C ASN A 542 29.18 0.06 -11.08
N ILE A 543 28.33 0.94 -10.52
CA ILE A 543 26.99 0.60 -10.03
C ILE A 543 26.03 0.25 -11.17
N LEU A 544 26.24 0.80 -12.37
CA LEU A 544 25.34 0.60 -13.51
C LEU A 544 25.49 -0.79 -14.14
N THR A 545 26.71 -1.26 -14.41
CA THR A 545 26.90 -2.59 -15.06
C THR A 545 27.48 -3.66 -14.14
N GLY A 546 28.14 -3.31 -13.04
CA GLY A 546 28.89 -4.25 -12.19
C GLY A 546 30.18 -4.77 -12.82
N VAL A 547 30.66 -4.17 -13.93
CA VAL A 547 31.88 -4.60 -14.65
C VAL A 547 32.78 -3.39 -14.93
N SER A 548 34.10 -3.61 -14.91
CA SER A 548 35.11 -2.62 -15.28
C SER A 548 36.27 -3.30 -16.01
N GLU A 549 36.79 -2.68 -17.07
CA GLU A 549 37.98 -3.13 -17.80
C GLU A 549 39.22 -3.21 -16.90
N GLN A 550 39.26 -2.41 -15.83
CA GLN A 550 40.31 -2.41 -14.81
C GLN A 550 40.25 -3.63 -13.88
N CYS A 551 39.20 -4.48 -14.00
CA CYS A 551 39.05 -5.73 -13.26
C CYS A 551 39.07 -6.96 -14.21
N PRO A 552 40.20 -7.27 -14.89
CA PRO A 552 40.32 -8.48 -15.70
C PRO A 552 40.06 -9.72 -14.83
N GLY A 553 39.12 -10.56 -15.27
CA GLY A 553 38.52 -11.63 -14.47
C GLY A 553 37.01 -11.47 -14.27
N GLY A 554 36.47 -10.27 -14.50
CA GLY A 554 35.04 -10.07 -14.74
C GLY A 554 34.64 -10.61 -16.11
N THR A 555 34.25 -11.89 -16.18
CA THR A 555 33.65 -12.48 -17.39
C THR A 555 32.39 -11.72 -17.80
N LEU A 556 32.20 -11.56 -19.11
CA LEU A 556 30.98 -11.01 -19.70
C LEU A 556 29.81 -12.02 -19.62
N PHE A 557 29.41 -12.38 -18.39
CA PHE A 557 28.22 -13.17 -18.15
C PHE A 557 26.97 -12.30 -18.34
N MET A 558 26.54 -12.20 -19.61
CA MET A 558 25.13 -12.06 -19.92
C MET A 558 24.38 -13.19 -19.19
N GLU A 559 23.34 -12.87 -18.40
CA GLU A 559 22.83 -13.76 -17.34
C GLU A 559 22.43 -15.14 -17.86
N SER A 560 23.30 -16.11 -17.60
CA SER A 560 23.09 -17.54 -17.80
C SER A 560 23.02 -18.19 -16.42
N SER A 561 22.06 -19.11 -16.26
CA SER A 561 21.50 -19.47 -14.96
C SER A 561 22.41 -20.36 -14.11
N TYR A 562 23.30 -19.75 -13.34
CA TYR A 562 23.94 -20.43 -12.21
C TYR A 562 22.89 -20.83 -11.16
N LEU A 563 22.77 -22.13 -10.96
CA LEU A 563 22.07 -22.76 -9.84
C LEU A 563 23.05 -22.86 -8.67
N ILE A 564 22.67 -22.29 -7.53
CA ILE A 564 23.30 -22.52 -6.23
C ILE A 564 22.21 -23.20 -5.40
N ASN A 565 22.50 -24.38 -4.86
CA ASN A 565 21.62 -25.04 -3.88
C ASN A 565 21.78 -24.36 -2.51
N ASP A 566 20.73 -24.36 -1.69
CA ASP A 566 20.69 -23.64 -0.39
C ASP A 566 21.57 -24.27 0.72
N ASP A 567 22.40 -25.28 0.42
CA ASP A 567 23.33 -25.93 1.38
C ASP A 567 24.79 -25.48 1.20
N GLN A 568 25.49 -25.31 2.33
CA GLN A 568 26.83 -24.71 2.38
C GLN A 568 27.95 -25.65 1.92
N GLN A 569 28.60 -25.37 0.78
CA GLN A 569 30.04 -25.58 0.60
C GLN A 569 30.62 -24.84 -0.60
N VAL A 570 31.89 -24.44 -0.52
CA VAL A 570 32.65 -23.82 -1.62
C VAL A 570 33.76 -24.78 -2.05
N VAL A 571 33.79 -25.14 -3.33
CA VAL A 571 34.85 -25.95 -3.94
C VAL A 571 35.39 -25.20 -5.16
N LEU A 572 36.70 -24.97 -5.18
CA LEU A 572 37.40 -24.39 -6.32
C LEU A 572 37.87 -25.52 -7.27
N PRO A 573 37.57 -25.48 -8.57
CA PRO A 573 38.12 -26.45 -9.51
C PRO A 573 39.58 -26.14 -9.83
N SER A 574 40.47 -27.09 -9.58
CA SER A 574 41.83 -27.09 -10.13
C SER A 574 41.83 -27.40 -11.63
N SER A 575 42.95 -27.13 -12.29
CA SER A 575 43.07 -27.17 -13.75
C SER A 575 43.28 -28.58 -14.35
N PHE A 576 43.09 -28.62 -15.67
CA PHE A 576 43.65 -29.53 -16.68
C PHE A 576 42.84 -30.72 -17.25
N GLU A 577 43.13 -30.91 -18.55
CA GLU A 577 42.85 -32.00 -19.49
C GLU A 577 41.44 -32.20 -20.09
N ASN A 578 41.47 -32.65 -21.36
CA ASN A 578 40.31 -32.76 -22.23
C ASN A 578 39.67 -34.15 -22.13
N SER A 579 38.38 -34.21 -21.83
CA SER A 579 37.53 -35.28 -22.34
C SER A 579 36.32 -34.66 -23.04
N SER A 580 36.04 -35.12 -24.25
CA SER A 580 34.82 -34.78 -24.96
C SER A 580 33.59 -35.41 -24.30
N THR A 581 32.41 -34.85 -24.58
CA THR A 581 31.08 -35.46 -24.41
C THR A 581 30.73 -36.03 -23.02
N GLU A 582 30.11 -35.21 -22.16
CA GLU A 582 28.73 -35.40 -21.62
C GLU A 582 28.43 -34.46 -20.42
N ALA A 583 27.96 -33.24 -20.69
CA ALA A 583 27.40 -32.34 -19.64
C ALA A 583 26.63 -31.14 -20.22
N SER A 584 25.60 -31.35 -21.05
CA SER A 584 24.75 -30.24 -21.53
C SER A 584 23.39 -30.72 -22.02
N HIS A 585 22.40 -30.71 -21.11
CA HIS A 585 20.98 -30.33 -21.31
C HIS A 585 20.20 -30.75 -20.05
N ALA A 586 19.60 -29.78 -19.33
CA ALA A 586 18.73 -30.02 -18.17
C ALA A 586 17.36 -29.33 -18.33
N GLY A 587 17.33 -28.04 -18.65
CA GLY A 587 16.09 -27.33 -18.98
C GLY A 587 15.44 -27.85 -20.27
N GLY A 588 16.24 -27.97 -21.35
CA GLY A 588 15.77 -28.45 -22.65
C GLY A 588 15.32 -29.92 -22.64
N THR A 589 15.95 -30.79 -21.85
CA THR A 589 15.60 -32.20 -21.73
C THR A 589 14.32 -32.42 -20.92
N ILE A 590 14.08 -31.67 -19.84
CA ILE A 590 12.80 -31.76 -19.10
C ILE A 590 11.66 -31.22 -19.97
N ALA A 591 11.86 -30.08 -20.65
CA ALA A 591 10.86 -29.57 -21.60
C ALA A 591 10.59 -30.56 -22.74
N ALA A 592 11.63 -31.11 -23.37
CA ALA A 592 11.49 -32.11 -24.42
C ALA A 592 10.85 -33.41 -23.91
N ALA A 593 11.16 -33.87 -22.69
CA ALA A 593 10.56 -35.06 -22.11
C ALA A 593 9.08 -34.85 -21.75
N VAL A 594 8.68 -33.69 -21.24
CA VAL A 594 7.27 -33.35 -20.98
C VAL A 594 6.49 -33.23 -22.30
N ILE A 595 7.06 -32.61 -23.32
CA ILE A 595 6.46 -32.54 -24.66
C ILE A 595 6.36 -33.95 -25.28
N LEU A 596 7.42 -34.76 -25.22
CA LEU A 596 7.46 -36.12 -25.79
C LEU A 596 6.50 -37.06 -25.06
N THR A 597 6.40 -36.98 -23.73
CA THR A 597 5.42 -37.77 -22.95
C THR A 597 3.98 -37.32 -23.20
N ALA A 598 3.72 -36.01 -23.34
CA ALA A 598 2.40 -35.51 -23.72
C ALA A 598 2.01 -35.94 -25.15
N VAL A 599 2.94 -35.92 -26.10
CA VAL A 599 2.73 -36.43 -27.47
C VAL A 599 2.52 -37.95 -27.47
N LEU A 600 3.34 -38.72 -26.75
CA LEU A 600 3.18 -40.17 -26.62
C LEU A 600 1.83 -40.54 -25.97
N ALA A 601 1.44 -39.87 -24.89
CA ALA A 601 0.14 -40.09 -24.26
C ALA A 601 -1.03 -39.74 -25.19
N SER A 602 -0.90 -38.67 -25.99
CA SER A 602 -1.90 -38.28 -26.99
C SER A 602 -1.99 -39.27 -28.14
N VAL A 603 -0.85 -39.79 -28.63
CA VAL A 603 -0.81 -40.83 -29.68
C VAL A 603 -1.36 -42.16 -29.16
N ILE A 604 -1.01 -42.57 -27.94
CA ILE A 604 -1.57 -43.78 -27.31
C ILE A 604 -3.08 -43.62 -27.10
N GLY A 605 -3.54 -42.48 -26.60
CA GLY A 605 -4.97 -42.18 -26.46
C GLY A 605 -5.72 -42.21 -27.79
N PHE A 606 -5.13 -41.64 -28.85
CA PHE A 606 -5.68 -41.69 -30.21
C PHE A 606 -5.74 -43.13 -30.77
N VAL A 607 -4.68 -43.93 -30.61
CA VAL A 607 -4.64 -45.32 -31.07
C VAL A 607 -5.64 -46.19 -30.28
N VAL A 608 -5.74 -46.02 -28.96
CA VAL A 608 -6.73 -46.73 -28.13
C VAL A 608 -8.16 -46.32 -28.52
N GLY A 609 -8.45 -45.03 -28.67
CA GLY A 609 -9.75 -44.53 -29.13
C GLY A 609 -10.12 -45.02 -30.52
N TYR A 610 -9.15 -45.02 -31.46
CA TYR A 610 -9.32 -45.53 -32.82
C TYR A 610 -9.58 -47.06 -32.84
N ARG A 611 -8.89 -47.83 -32.00
CA ARG A 611 -9.15 -49.27 -31.82
C ARG A 611 -10.54 -49.51 -31.23
N PHE A 612 -10.96 -48.74 -30.22
CA PHE A 612 -12.28 -48.87 -29.60
C PHE A 612 -13.43 -48.47 -30.56
N SER A 613 -13.20 -47.45 -31.38
CA SER A 613 -14.11 -47.03 -32.46
C SER A 613 -14.27 -48.14 -33.52
N ASN A 614 -13.16 -48.67 -34.04
CA ASN A 614 -13.20 -49.79 -34.99
C ASN A 614 -13.80 -51.08 -34.39
N TYR A 615 -13.64 -51.32 -33.08
CA TYR A 615 -14.27 -52.46 -32.41
C TYR A 615 -15.80 -52.34 -32.39
N ARG A 616 -16.36 -51.14 -32.16
CA ARG A 616 -17.81 -50.88 -32.32
C ARG A 616 -18.26 -51.11 -33.77
N ILE A 617 -17.55 -50.53 -34.73
CA ILE A 617 -17.85 -50.66 -36.18
C ILE A 617 -17.78 -52.12 -36.67
N LEU A 618 -16.99 -52.99 -36.02
CA LEU A 618 -16.96 -54.42 -36.30
C LEU A 618 -18.16 -55.17 -35.69
N ASN A 619 -18.58 -54.84 -34.47
CA ASN A 619 -19.80 -55.43 -33.89
C ASN A 619 -21.06 -55.03 -34.66
N ASP A 620 -21.17 -53.77 -35.11
CA ASP A 620 -22.31 -53.29 -35.91
C ASP A 620 -22.43 -54.03 -37.26
N LYS A 621 -21.34 -54.63 -37.76
CA LYS A 621 -21.33 -55.43 -39.01
C LYS A 621 -21.85 -56.87 -38.84
N HIS A 622 -22.34 -57.27 -37.68
CA HIS A 622 -23.05 -58.54 -37.47
C HIS A 622 -24.51 -58.35 -37.01
N GLY A 623 -25.08 -57.15 -37.16
CA GLY A 623 -26.46 -56.82 -36.75
C GLY A 623 -27.26 -55.98 -37.75
N ALA A 624 -27.25 -56.32 -39.04
CA ALA A 624 -27.89 -55.51 -40.09
C ALA A 624 -28.75 -56.32 -41.09
N HIS A 625 -30.06 -56.38 -40.85
CA HIS A 625 -31.20 -56.52 -41.79
C HIS A 625 -32.48 -56.72 -40.93
N SER A 626 -33.60 -56.00 -41.07
CA SER A 626 -33.98 -54.79 -41.83
C SER A 626 -35.27 -54.20 -41.17
N SER A 627 -35.99 -53.14 -41.57
CA SER A 627 -35.93 -52.15 -42.68
C SER A 627 -36.95 -51.01 -42.38
N GLY A 628 -36.66 -49.76 -42.79
CA GLY A 628 -37.60 -48.61 -42.81
C GLY A 628 -37.06 -47.38 -42.05
N SER A 629 -36.57 -46.32 -42.71
CA SER A 629 -37.32 -45.19 -43.35
C SER A 629 -38.04 -44.30 -42.33
N SER A 630 -37.88 -42.97 -42.24
CA SER A 630 -37.46 -41.92 -43.22
C SER A 630 -36.80 -40.73 -42.45
N SER A 631 -35.61 -40.20 -42.76
CA SER A 631 -35.12 -39.39 -43.90
C SER A 631 -35.43 -37.87 -43.86
N GLY A 632 -34.37 -37.04 -43.74
CA GLY A 632 -34.38 -35.57 -43.92
C GLY A 632 -33.94 -34.77 -42.67
N GLY A 633 -33.01 -33.79 -42.72
CA GLY A 633 -32.01 -33.42 -43.74
C GLY A 633 -31.85 -31.90 -43.95
N SER A 634 -30.59 -31.41 -43.95
CA SER A 634 -30.18 -30.04 -44.39
C SER A 634 -30.66 -28.86 -43.48
N ASP A 635 -30.02 -27.68 -43.36
CA ASP A 635 -28.66 -27.19 -43.69
C ASP A 635 -28.29 -26.01 -42.76
N TYR A 636 -26.99 -25.67 -42.63
CA TYR A 636 -26.53 -24.39 -42.08
C TYR A 636 -25.27 -23.89 -42.79
N ASP A 637 -25.33 -22.67 -43.32
CA ASP A 637 -24.27 -22.06 -44.13
C ASP A 637 -23.37 -21.08 -43.36
N SER A 638 -22.15 -20.84 -43.87
CA SER A 638 -21.03 -20.21 -43.14
C SER A 638 -21.13 -18.70 -42.82
N TYR A 639 -22.32 -18.10 -42.84
CA TYR A 639 -22.55 -16.69 -42.46
C TYR A 639 -23.73 -16.55 -41.50
N GLY A 640 -23.43 -16.71 -40.20
CA GLY A 640 -24.43 -16.84 -39.13
C GLY A 640 -25.39 -15.65 -38.98
N ARG A 641 -26.61 -15.80 -39.53
CA ARG A 641 -27.79 -14.99 -39.20
C ARG A 641 -28.99 -15.91 -38.95
N ALA A 642 -29.35 -16.07 -37.68
CA ALA A 642 -30.55 -16.82 -37.30
C ALA A 642 -31.82 -16.09 -37.79
N ARG A 643 -32.69 -16.83 -38.49
CA ARG A 643 -33.97 -16.31 -38.99
C ARG A 643 -35.09 -16.75 -38.05
N LEU A 644 -35.72 -15.79 -37.36
CA LEU A 644 -36.87 -16.06 -36.50
C LEU A 644 -38.06 -16.52 -37.34
N THR A 645 -38.57 -17.72 -37.04
CA THR A 645 -39.93 -18.16 -37.38
C THR A 645 -40.71 -18.45 -36.11
N ARG A 646 -42.03 -18.37 -36.20
CA ARG A 646 -42.97 -18.33 -35.08
C ARG A 646 -44.18 -19.18 -35.45
N HIS A 647 -44.62 -20.06 -34.55
CA HIS A 647 -46.01 -20.22 -34.08
C HIS A 647 -46.22 -21.57 -33.36
N ASP A 648 -46.62 -21.45 -32.10
CA ASP A 648 -47.80 -22.03 -31.43
C ASP A 648 -48.15 -23.54 -31.50
N SER A 649 -48.78 -23.95 -30.39
CA SER A 649 -49.59 -25.15 -30.15
C SER A 649 -48.84 -26.47 -29.91
N MET A 650 -48.92 -27.18 -28.76
CA MET A 650 -49.93 -27.42 -27.70
C MET A 650 -50.50 -28.85 -27.79
N LYS A 651 -50.78 -29.46 -26.62
CA LYS A 651 -51.24 -30.85 -26.35
C LYS A 651 -50.08 -31.87 -26.25
N THR A 652 -50.09 -32.88 -25.36
CA THR A 652 -51.03 -33.23 -24.25
C THR A 652 -50.36 -34.21 -23.28
N THR A 653 -50.95 -34.39 -22.08
CA THR A 653 -50.94 -35.61 -21.21
C THR A 653 -49.57 -36.11 -20.66
N ASP A 654 -49.41 -36.55 -19.40
CA ASP A 654 -50.44 -36.75 -18.37
C ASP A 654 -49.96 -36.64 -16.89
N HIS A 655 -50.97 -36.58 -16.03
CA HIS A 655 -51.07 -36.66 -14.55
C HIS A 655 -49.99 -37.46 -13.77
N VAL A 656 -49.76 -37.23 -12.45
CA VAL A 656 -50.69 -37.57 -11.34
C VAL A 656 -50.44 -36.77 -10.04
N TYR A 657 -51.51 -36.10 -9.57
CA TYR A 657 -51.96 -35.78 -8.18
C TYR A 657 -51.00 -35.31 -7.06
N ALA A 658 -51.44 -34.57 -6.02
CA ALA A 658 -52.52 -33.57 -5.83
C ALA A 658 -52.52 -33.04 -4.37
N ALA A 659 -52.61 -31.72 -4.15
CA ALA A 659 -53.19 -31.09 -2.94
C ALA A 659 -53.30 -29.55 -3.11
N ALA A 660 -54.45 -28.95 -2.76
CA ALA A 660 -54.75 -27.50 -2.82
C ALA A 660 -56.10 -27.21 -2.10
N PRO A 661 -56.64 -25.97 -2.07
CA PRO A 661 -56.13 -24.73 -1.43
C PRO A 661 -57.22 -24.16 -0.46
N PRO A 662 -57.85 -22.97 -0.58
CA PRO A 662 -57.40 -21.56 -0.69
C PRO A 662 -58.03 -20.57 0.35
N GLY A 663 -57.58 -19.30 0.32
CA GLY A 663 -58.35 -18.09 0.72
C GLY A 663 -57.47 -16.82 0.58
N LYS A 664 -57.73 -15.78 -0.24
CA LYS A 664 -58.90 -14.86 -0.43
C LYS A 664 -59.18 -13.96 0.77
N SER A 665 -59.43 -12.64 0.66
CA SER A 665 -59.34 -11.63 -0.45
C SER A 665 -59.21 -10.21 0.20
N MET A 666 -59.49 -9.01 -0.32
CA MET A 666 -60.18 -8.41 -1.51
C MET A 666 -59.71 -6.92 -1.57
N ASP A 667 -59.14 -6.38 -2.66
CA ASP A 667 -59.74 -5.75 -3.87
C ASP A 667 -60.20 -4.26 -3.75
N ALA A 668 -59.72 -3.40 -4.68
CA ALA A 668 -60.43 -2.31 -5.41
C ALA A 668 -59.40 -1.55 -6.33
N VAL A 669 -59.45 -1.44 -7.67
CA VAL A 669 -60.51 -1.12 -8.69
C VAL A 669 -60.81 0.39 -8.73
N SER A 670 -60.80 1.18 -9.83
CA SER A 670 -60.94 1.09 -11.33
C SER A 670 -60.11 2.25 -11.99
N LEU A 671 -59.94 2.60 -13.30
CA LEU A 671 -60.13 2.19 -14.74
C LEU A 671 -59.15 3.15 -15.54
N VAL A 672 -58.59 3.02 -16.76
CA VAL A 672 -58.77 2.24 -18.02
C VAL A 672 -59.64 2.90 -19.12
N LEU A 673 -59.00 3.50 -20.16
CA LEU A 673 -59.38 3.68 -21.61
C LEU A 673 -58.28 4.57 -22.30
N ASN A 674 -57.46 4.16 -23.29
CA ASN A 674 -57.66 3.96 -24.77
C ASN A 674 -57.90 5.29 -25.57
N GLN A 675 -57.41 5.55 -26.80
CA GLN A 675 -56.87 4.71 -27.91
C GLN A 675 -55.87 5.49 -28.87
N SER A 676 -55.48 4.95 -30.04
CA SER A 676 -54.32 5.31 -30.93
C SER A 676 -54.55 6.30 -32.11
N ILE A 677 -53.54 6.72 -32.93
CA ILE A 677 -53.16 6.15 -34.28
C ILE A 677 -51.94 6.88 -34.98
N HIS A 678 -51.08 6.13 -35.74
CA HIS A 678 -50.06 6.44 -36.83
C HIS A 678 -49.12 7.71 -36.84
N GLY A 679 -47.95 7.75 -37.54
CA GLY A 679 -47.13 6.75 -38.27
C GLY A 679 -46.08 7.32 -39.29
N HIS A 680 -45.01 6.55 -39.66
CA HIS A 680 -44.02 6.73 -40.78
C HIS A 680 -42.97 7.90 -40.70
N VAL A 681 -41.74 7.93 -41.29
CA VAL A 681 -40.87 6.96 -42.05
C VAL A 681 -39.33 7.31 -42.01
N VAL A 682 -38.48 6.34 -42.42
CA VAL A 682 -36.97 6.20 -42.58
C VAL A 682 -36.35 7.10 -43.71
N PRO A 683 -35.00 7.40 -43.92
CA PRO A 683 -33.71 6.72 -43.53
C PRO A 683 -32.44 7.55 -43.08
N VAL A 684 -31.40 6.82 -42.58
CA VAL A 684 -29.92 6.68 -42.93
C VAL A 684 -29.23 7.77 -43.83
N PRO A 685 -27.89 8.11 -43.79
CA PRO A 685 -26.67 7.55 -43.13
C PRO A 685 -26.01 8.49 -42.07
N VAL A 686 -24.89 8.24 -41.34
CA VAL A 686 -23.57 7.54 -41.44
C VAL A 686 -22.38 8.37 -42.00
N MET A 687 -21.40 8.61 -41.10
CA MET A 687 -19.95 8.94 -41.27
C MET A 687 -19.40 10.38 -41.51
N THR A 688 -18.30 10.63 -40.76
CA THR A 688 -17.07 11.41 -41.06
C THR A 688 -17.03 12.95 -41.22
N SER A 689 -16.35 13.56 -40.22
CA SER A 689 -15.15 14.43 -40.34
C SER A 689 -15.22 15.91 -40.80
N ILE A 690 -14.77 16.76 -39.86
CA ILE A 690 -13.70 17.79 -40.00
C ILE A 690 -14.02 19.17 -40.63
N SER A 691 -13.42 20.19 -39.97
CA SER A 691 -13.04 21.55 -40.42
C SER A 691 -14.02 22.74 -40.30
N ASN A 692 -13.53 23.73 -39.54
CA ASN A 692 -13.41 25.17 -39.82
C ASN A 692 -14.63 26.01 -40.25
N GLY A 693 -14.87 27.12 -39.52
CA GLY A 693 -15.73 28.22 -39.96
C GLY A 693 -15.78 29.39 -38.96
N ASN A 694 -15.02 30.46 -39.20
CA ASN A 694 -15.08 31.70 -38.41
C ASN A 694 -16.29 32.57 -38.80
N SER A 695 -17.03 33.09 -37.80
CA SER A 695 -17.66 34.44 -37.75
C SER A 695 -18.69 34.49 -36.60
N GLY A 696 -19.03 35.65 -36.02
CA GLY A 696 -18.43 36.98 -36.16
C GLY A 696 -19.41 38.09 -35.72
N LEU A 697 -19.06 38.84 -34.67
CA LEU A 697 -19.65 40.10 -34.16
C LEU A 697 -21.18 40.32 -34.23
N THR A 698 -21.79 40.70 -33.10
CA THR A 698 -22.35 42.07 -32.92
C THR A 698 -22.76 42.38 -31.47
N THR A 699 -22.66 43.66 -31.10
CA THR A 699 -23.17 44.28 -29.85
C THR A 699 -23.92 45.55 -30.23
N PRO A 700 -24.99 45.97 -29.52
CA PRO A 700 -24.85 46.88 -28.36
C PRO A 700 -25.68 46.40 -27.14
N ARG A 701 -25.34 46.67 -25.88
CA ARG A 701 -24.93 47.91 -25.16
C ARG A 701 -26.09 48.86 -24.86
N HIS A 702 -26.38 49.07 -23.57
CA HIS A 702 -27.12 50.24 -23.09
C HIS A 702 -26.60 50.64 -21.69
N ASP A 703 -26.11 51.87 -21.57
CA ASP A 703 -25.54 52.42 -20.33
C ASP A 703 -26.57 53.24 -19.54
N ARG A 704 -26.44 53.31 -18.20
CA ARG A 704 -26.73 54.53 -17.42
C ARG A 704 -25.94 54.58 -16.10
N ASN A 705 -25.69 55.79 -15.62
CA ASN A 705 -24.58 56.16 -14.73
C ASN A 705 -25.04 56.96 -13.49
N LEU A 706 -24.06 57.27 -12.62
CA LEU A 706 -24.03 58.32 -11.57
C LEU A 706 -24.58 57.97 -10.17
N LEU A 707 -24.09 58.58 -9.07
CA LEU A 707 -22.72 58.70 -8.49
C LEU A 707 -22.75 59.51 -7.17
N LEU A 708 -21.83 59.20 -6.24
CA LEU A 708 -21.24 60.03 -5.17
C LEU A 708 -22.04 60.53 -3.92
N ASN A 709 -21.30 60.46 -2.79
CA ASN A 709 -21.23 61.39 -1.63
C ASN A 709 -22.31 61.46 -0.53
N GLY A 710 -21.83 61.61 0.73
CA GLY A 710 -22.58 62.09 1.90
C GLY A 710 -22.15 61.42 3.22
N ALA A 711 -21.56 62.17 4.17
CA ALA A 711 -21.01 61.63 5.43
C ALA A 711 -21.63 62.30 6.68
N VAL A 712 -21.11 61.94 7.88
CA VAL A 712 -21.28 62.56 9.22
C VAL A 712 -22.29 61.88 10.18
N MET A 713 -22.03 62.06 11.48
CA MET A 713 -22.49 61.29 12.65
C MET A 713 -23.72 61.93 13.35
N SER A 714 -24.48 61.14 14.15
CA SER A 714 -24.54 61.28 15.64
C SER A 714 -25.81 60.66 16.29
N ASN A 715 -25.78 60.54 17.62
CA ASN A 715 -26.70 59.82 18.51
C ASN A 715 -28.17 60.28 18.45
N MET A 716 -29.13 59.37 18.72
CA MET A 716 -29.90 59.39 20.00
C MET A 716 -30.77 58.15 20.26
N ASN A 717 -31.27 58.07 21.50
CA ASN A 717 -32.00 56.97 22.15
C ASN A 717 -33.33 56.57 21.47
N GLY A 718 -33.73 55.30 21.63
CA GLY A 718 -35.09 54.83 21.39
C GLY A 718 -35.32 53.43 21.99
N SER A 719 -36.19 53.31 23.00
CA SER A 719 -36.29 52.10 23.85
C SER A 719 -37.66 51.43 23.86
N SER A 720 -37.71 50.16 23.48
CA SER A 720 -38.73 49.15 23.83
C SER A 720 -38.04 47.77 23.78
N GLN A 721 -38.12 46.89 24.78
CA GLN A 721 -39.30 46.15 25.28
C GLN A 721 -39.96 45.33 24.15
N LEU A 722 -40.16 44.01 24.26
CA LEU A 722 -40.41 43.20 25.48
C LEU A 722 -40.04 41.69 25.33
N ALA A 723 -39.99 41.03 26.49
CA ALA A 723 -40.25 39.59 26.75
C ALA A 723 -39.28 38.49 26.28
N ASN A 724 -38.85 37.68 27.27
CA ASN A 724 -38.24 36.36 27.09
C ASN A 724 -39.27 35.31 26.65
N LEU A 725 -38.85 34.33 25.84
CA LEU A 725 -39.47 33.00 25.77
C LEU A 725 -38.40 31.91 25.72
N THR A 726 -37.94 31.50 26.90
CA THR A 726 -37.15 30.28 27.09
C THR A 726 -38.08 29.07 27.23
N LEU A 727 -37.86 28.01 26.43
CA LEU A 727 -38.52 26.72 26.59
C LEU A 727 -37.49 25.60 26.87
N PRO A 728 -37.88 24.52 27.58
CA PRO A 728 -36.91 23.71 28.32
C PRO A 728 -36.20 22.64 27.49
N ARG A 729 -34.97 22.31 27.88
CA ARG A 729 -34.32 21.05 27.51
C ARG A 729 -34.67 19.98 28.55
N ASP A 730 -35.51 19.01 28.20
CA ASP A 730 -35.40 17.66 28.76
C ASP A 730 -36.11 16.62 27.88
N TYR A 731 -35.33 15.73 27.26
CA TYR A 731 -35.84 14.55 26.54
C TYR A 731 -34.86 13.39 26.70
N ARG A 732 -35.11 12.53 27.70
CA ARG A 732 -34.38 11.27 27.90
C ARG A 732 -35.02 10.16 27.06
N VAL A 733 -34.40 9.78 25.95
CA VAL A 733 -34.82 8.60 25.17
C VAL A 733 -34.21 7.34 25.78
N LYS A 734 -35.05 6.45 26.34
CA LYS A 734 -34.64 5.07 26.65
C LYS A 734 -34.39 4.34 25.34
N LYS A 735 -33.18 3.76 25.16
CA LYS A 735 -32.99 2.68 24.19
C LYS A 735 -33.62 1.40 24.75
N VAL A 736 -34.45 0.75 23.93
CA VAL A 736 -34.82 -0.66 24.09
C VAL A 736 -33.91 -1.44 23.14
N TYR A 737 -33.39 -2.58 23.60
CA TYR A 737 -32.61 -3.49 22.76
C TYR A 737 -33.55 -4.55 22.14
N LEU A 738 -33.27 -4.88 20.88
CA LEU A 738 -33.70 -6.07 20.16
C LEU A 738 -32.43 -6.69 19.55
#